data_AF-A0A536GG49-F1
#
_entry.id   AF-A0A536GG49-F1
#
_cell.length_a   1.000
_cell.length_b   1.000
_cell.length_c   1.000
_cell.angle_alpha   90.00
_cell.angle_beta   90.00
_cell.angle_gamma   90.00
#
_symmetry.space_group_name_H-M   'P 1'
#
loop_
_entity.id
_entity.type
_entity.pdbx_description
1 polymer ?
#
loop_
_entity_poly.entity_id
_entity_poly.type
_entity_poly.pdbx_seq_one_letter_code
_entity_poly.pdbx_strand_id
1 'polypeptide(L)'
;MPFNAPLALLGLLFVPAVVAMYLLRLRRTPTVVPSTLLWQRLAADVEANAPWQKLRRSLLFLLQLLLVVILALLAARPFVERPAGLARDLVVIIDTSASMGATDVPPDRLSAAREAAKEALKDLPAGGKVSVIEAGRTARIVATGTSDIGRVRQAIDSIRPTVGRGDLGDALALAQQLAVQSGDAEILVATDAALAVPPTTKVDAPIRVLRVGDPKGSRNQAIVALAVRTAPSAVTRSVFISVANFDLEYATRRLEVWGDDHLIETRTIPIDAQQRADVIVDDVPAEAATIEVRLVAADDADPDARPDLLAADDRAWAVVPPQRTRNVLVVGKGDPYLETALSYLPNSRLFGLTPAEYPAGAVRKDGTSWDLIIFEGYVPATLPATPILAIAPPISSGLGEVGGVDANPAIGSLGTEEPILRFVDLSTTHIAEARHLTLPAWARAVIPGTKSAPLLYAGVRAGLPAAVLAFEPRQSDLPLQVAFPILVANLTGELLGGSAAPTAAVRPGDPVTLTVPPGAIGLRVVRPDGTATDLIPGAAGGTSVTFTQSDLLGVYTATPIAAPAASPAASGRPSEAPSGSPTASGTSSAPSPAPSGAQGVDPNQPIRFAVDLFDVDESAIAPGAPRVLEDLGKPQPSPGASGAPGGGNSAVDTRPNARDEVWIPIVFIVLVALCVEWALYHRDAVLRGWRGVTGRLGRLRRPAGNG
;
A
#
# COMPACT_ATOMS: atom_id res chain seq x y z
N MET A 1 37.00 17.16 -36.22
CA MET A 1 37.39 17.31 -34.81
C MET A 1 37.49 18.79 -34.51
N PRO A 2 36.50 19.36 -33.82
CA PRO A 2 36.62 20.71 -33.29
C PRO A 2 37.67 20.78 -32.16
N PHE A 3 38.28 21.95 -31.98
CA PHE A 3 39.30 22.23 -30.95
C PHE A 3 38.77 23.30 -30.00
N ASN A 4 38.97 23.13 -28.69
CA ASN A 4 38.51 24.12 -27.70
C ASN A 4 39.31 25.43 -27.77
N ALA A 5 40.59 25.36 -28.17
CA ALA A 5 41.46 26.52 -28.32
C ALA A 5 42.18 26.47 -29.67
N PRO A 6 41.52 26.82 -30.80
CA PRO A 6 42.11 26.70 -32.13
C PRO A 6 43.37 27.58 -32.30
N LEU A 7 43.47 28.67 -31.54
CA LEU A 7 44.65 29.53 -31.48
C LEU A 7 45.90 28.81 -30.95
N ALA A 8 45.75 27.77 -30.14
CA ALA A 8 46.89 26.99 -29.62
C ALA A 8 47.65 26.24 -30.72
N LEU A 9 47.03 26.02 -31.89
CA LEU A 9 47.69 25.44 -33.06
C LEU A 9 48.75 26.37 -33.67
N LEU A 10 48.75 27.68 -33.35
CA LEU A 10 49.85 28.58 -33.71
C LEU A 10 51.18 28.16 -33.06
N GLY A 11 51.15 27.39 -31.98
CA GLY A 11 52.34 26.76 -31.39
C GLY A 11 53.09 25.85 -32.37
N LEU A 12 52.41 25.32 -33.40
CA LEU A 12 53.06 24.53 -34.46
C LEU A 12 54.04 25.37 -35.30
N LEU A 13 53.94 26.70 -35.28
CA LEU A 13 54.89 27.61 -35.95
C LEU A 13 56.29 27.55 -35.31
N PHE A 14 56.44 27.01 -34.09
CA PHE A 14 57.75 26.76 -33.48
C PHE A 14 58.50 25.59 -34.14
N VAL A 15 57.81 24.68 -34.84
CA VAL A 15 58.42 23.55 -35.57
C VAL A 15 59.45 24.05 -36.60
N PRO A 16 59.11 24.95 -37.55
CA PRO A 16 60.10 25.47 -38.50
C PRO A 16 61.21 26.30 -37.81
N ALA A 17 60.93 26.96 -36.70
CA ALA A 17 61.96 27.69 -35.94
C ALA A 17 63.00 26.75 -35.31
N VAL A 18 62.57 25.62 -34.73
CA VAL A 18 63.44 24.57 -34.19
C VAL A 18 64.26 23.89 -35.30
N VAL A 19 63.63 23.63 -36.45
CA VAL A 19 64.31 23.10 -37.64
C VAL A 19 65.38 24.07 -38.14
N ALA A 20 65.04 25.36 -38.28
CA ALA A 20 65.98 26.39 -38.73
C ALA A 20 67.16 26.56 -37.76
N MET A 21 66.90 26.61 -36.45
CA MET A 21 67.95 26.70 -35.43
C MET A 21 68.87 25.47 -35.44
N TYR A 22 68.32 24.29 -35.68
CA TYR A 22 69.11 23.05 -35.79
C TYR A 22 70.00 23.05 -37.04
N LEU A 23 69.47 23.49 -38.18
CA LEU A 23 70.23 23.60 -39.44
C LEU A 23 71.32 24.68 -39.38
N LEU A 24 71.08 25.79 -38.68
CA LEU A 24 72.04 26.88 -38.51
C LEU A 24 73.17 26.55 -37.53
N ARG A 25 73.04 25.47 -36.73
CA ARG A 25 74.05 25.05 -35.77
C ARG A 25 75.17 24.25 -36.44
N LEU A 26 75.96 24.94 -37.28
CA LEU A 26 77.14 24.39 -37.93
C LEU A 26 78.26 24.14 -36.91
N ARG A 27 78.31 22.95 -36.31
CA ARG A 27 79.49 22.50 -35.56
C ARG A 27 80.58 22.08 -36.55
N ARG A 28 81.57 22.94 -36.75
CA ARG A 28 82.84 22.58 -37.41
C ARG A 28 83.74 21.95 -36.36
N THR A 29 83.95 20.65 -36.43
CA THR A 29 84.99 19.98 -35.64
C THR A 29 86.34 20.20 -36.34
N PRO A 30 87.28 20.92 -35.73
CA PRO A 30 88.62 21.04 -36.30
C PRO A 30 89.33 19.69 -36.16
N THR A 31 89.56 19.02 -37.27
CA THR A 31 90.43 17.85 -37.38
C THR A 31 91.80 18.29 -37.87
N VAL A 32 92.84 18.00 -37.09
CA VAL A 32 94.22 18.32 -37.47
C VAL A 32 94.65 17.32 -38.54
N VAL A 33 94.95 17.82 -39.73
CA VAL A 33 95.46 17.03 -40.86
C VAL A 33 96.90 17.43 -41.18
N PRO A 34 97.80 16.48 -41.50
CA PRO A 34 99.24 16.78 -41.64
C PRO A 34 99.64 17.57 -42.90
N SER A 35 98.72 17.80 -43.86
CA SER A 35 99.02 18.52 -45.11
C SER A 35 97.74 19.08 -45.74
N THR A 36 97.78 20.36 -46.16
CA THR A 36 96.65 21.09 -46.77
C THR A 36 96.58 20.97 -48.31
N LEU A 37 97.61 20.39 -48.94
CA LEU A 37 97.78 20.36 -50.40
C LEU A 37 96.81 19.38 -51.11
N LEU A 38 96.38 18.31 -50.43
CA LEU A 38 95.47 17.29 -50.97
C LEU A 38 93.98 17.69 -50.92
N TRP A 39 93.61 18.65 -50.06
CA TRP A 39 92.20 19.06 -49.89
C TRP A 39 91.73 20.12 -50.89
N GLN A 40 92.65 20.87 -51.52
CA GLN A 40 92.29 21.85 -52.55
C GLN A 40 91.74 21.20 -53.83
N ARG A 41 92.02 19.91 -54.07
CA ARG A 41 91.49 19.16 -55.23
C ARG A 41 90.23 18.33 -54.93
N LEU A 42 89.72 18.35 -53.70
CA LEU A 42 88.46 17.68 -53.31
C LEU A 42 87.33 18.67 -52.94
N ALA A 43 87.57 19.97 -53.07
CA ALA A 43 86.62 21.02 -52.71
C ALA A 43 85.55 21.29 -53.79
N ALA A 44 85.58 20.57 -54.92
CA ALA A 44 84.73 20.85 -56.09
C ALA A 44 83.53 19.90 -56.28
N ASP A 45 83.31 18.91 -55.40
CA ASP A 45 82.21 17.92 -55.58
C ASP A 45 81.39 17.63 -54.30
N VAL A 46 81.26 18.62 -53.41
CA VAL A 46 80.34 18.52 -52.25
C VAL A 46 79.31 19.67 -52.26
N GLU A 47 78.80 19.98 -53.44
CA GLU A 47 77.53 20.67 -53.65
C GLU A 47 76.60 19.63 -54.29
N ALA A 48 75.74 18.93 -53.56
CA ALA A 48 74.36 19.39 -53.45
C ALA A 48 73.50 18.61 -52.42
N ASN A 49 74.05 17.70 -51.59
CA ASN A 49 73.22 16.83 -50.71
C ASN A 49 73.50 16.89 -49.19
N ALA A 50 74.29 17.86 -48.73
CA ALA A 50 74.70 17.94 -47.32
C ALA A 50 73.60 18.32 -46.29
N PRO A 51 72.58 19.16 -46.57
CA PRO A 51 71.68 19.59 -45.51
C PRO A 51 70.68 18.50 -45.07
N TRP A 52 70.25 17.62 -45.98
CA TRP A 52 69.21 16.61 -45.71
C TRP A 52 69.74 15.27 -45.19
N GLN A 53 71.02 14.94 -45.41
CA GLN A 53 71.59 13.69 -44.86
C GLN A 53 71.76 13.73 -43.33
N LYS A 54 71.98 14.90 -42.73
CA LYS A 54 72.10 15.04 -41.26
C LYS A 54 70.77 15.00 -40.52
N LEU A 55 69.66 15.32 -41.19
CA LEU A 55 68.32 15.26 -40.59
C LEU A 55 67.93 13.81 -40.23
N ARG A 56 68.48 12.82 -40.95
CA ARG A 56 68.19 11.39 -40.74
C ARG A 56 68.87 10.76 -39.51
N ARG A 57 69.78 11.46 -38.81
CA ARG A 57 70.64 10.80 -37.78
C ARG A 57 70.62 11.40 -36.37
N SER A 58 69.79 12.40 -36.09
CA SER A 58 69.62 12.90 -34.72
C SER A 58 68.24 12.54 -34.18
N LEU A 59 68.15 11.38 -33.53
CA LEU A 59 66.93 10.92 -32.84
C LEU A 59 66.41 11.98 -31.84
N LEU A 60 67.32 12.69 -31.18
CA LEU A 60 67.01 13.80 -30.26
C LEU A 60 66.24 14.95 -30.93
N PHE A 61 66.49 15.23 -32.21
CA PHE A 61 65.80 16.28 -32.96
C PHE A 61 64.37 15.86 -33.32
N LEU A 62 64.19 14.59 -33.71
CA LEU A 62 62.86 14.03 -33.97
C LEU A 62 62.01 14.08 -32.69
N LEU A 63 62.63 13.77 -31.53
CA LEU A 63 61.98 13.84 -30.22
C LEU A 63 61.58 15.27 -29.83
N GLN A 64 62.45 16.25 -30.11
CA GLN A 64 62.13 17.67 -29.89
C GLN A 64 60.95 18.14 -30.75
N LEU A 65 60.90 17.71 -32.01
CA LEU A 65 59.79 18.02 -32.92
C LEU A 65 58.48 17.39 -32.44
N LEU A 66 58.54 16.12 -32.05
CA LEU A 66 57.39 15.38 -31.53
C LEU A 66 56.85 16.05 -30.26
N LEU A 67 57.73 16.46 -29.34
CA LEU A 67 57.34 17.16 -28.11
C LEU A 67 56.60 18.47 -28.39
N VAL A 68 57.06 19.26 -29.36
CA VAL A 68 56.39 20.51 -29.75
C VAL A 68 54.99 20.24 -30.32
N VAL A 69 54.85 19.20 -31.16
CA VAL A 69 53.55 18.78 -31.71
C VAL A 69 52.62 18.30 -30.58
N ILE A 70 53.14 17.54 -29.61
CA ILE A 70 52.36 17.07 -28.45
C ILE A 70 51.88 18.24 -27.60
N LEU A 71 52.76 19.18 -27.25
CA LEU A 71 52.39 20.34 -26.45
C LEU A 71 51.34 21.21 -27.15
N ALA A 72 51.45 21.38 -28.47
CA ALA A 72 50.45 22.09 -29.27
C ALA A 72 49.10 21.36 -29.26
N LEU A 73 49.08 20.03 -29.41
CA LEU A 73 47.85 19.24 -29.36
C LEU A 73 47.22 19.20 -27.95
N LEU A 74 48.05 19.14 -26.91
CA LEU A 74 47.59 19.17 -25.51
C LEU A 74 46.97 20.52 -25.16
N ALA A 75 47.55 21.62 -25.66
CA ALA A 75 47.01 22.96 -25.51
C ALA A 75 45.75 23.18 -26.36
N ALA A 76 45.68 22.60 -27.56
CA ALA A 76 44.52 22.70 -28.46
C ALA A 76 43.29 21.93 -27.96
N ARG A 77 43.48 20.96 -27.05
CA ARG A 77 42.43 20.11 -26.44
C ARG A 77 41.41 19.61 -27.49
N PRO A 78 41.84 18.71 -28.40
CA PRO A 78 40.94 18.14 -29.39
C PRO A 78 39.80 17.39 -28.70
N PHE A 79 38.58 17.62 -29.14
CA PHE A 79 37.40 16.87 -28.68
C PHE A 79 36.67 16.25 -29.87
N VAL A 80 35.93 15.18 -29.58
CA VAL A 80 35.05 14.53 -30.55
C VAL A 80 33.62 14.79 -30.07
N GLU A 81 32.83 15.46 -30.91
CA GLU A 81 31.40 15.59 -30.68
C GLU A 81 30.76 14.24 -31.01
N ARG A 82 30.21 13.54 -30.01
CA ARG A 82 29.25 12.48 -30.25
C ARG A 82 27.86 13.11 -30.26
N PRO A 83 26.98 12.77 -31.22
CA PRO A 83 25.61 13.29 -31.24
C PRO A 83 24.90 12.91 -29.93
N ALA A 84 24.42 13.91 -29.20
CA ALA A 84 23.81 13.80 -27.86
C ALA A 84 22.40 13.16 -27.85
N GLY A 85 22.06 12.34 -28.86
CA GLY A 85 20.73 11.73 -29.03
C GLY A 85 20.60 10.29 -28.53
N LEU A 86 21.57 9.77 -27.77
CA LEU A 86 21.57 8.36 -27.32
C LEU A 86 21.36 8.20 -25.82
N ALA A 87 21.67 9.17 -24.97
CA ALA A 87 21.43 9.07 -23.52
C ALA A 87 19.98 9.43 -23.21
N ARG A 88 19.07 8.45 -23.33
CA ARG A 88 17.69 8.56 -22.89
C ARG A 88 17.61 8.36 -21.38
N ASP A 89 16.85 9.22 -20.70
CA ASP A 89 16.55 9.03 -19.29
C ASP A 89 15.48 7.91 -19.15
N LEU A 90 15.51 7.16 -18.04
CA LEU A 90 14.62 6.02 -17.81
C LEU A 90 13.85 6.21 -16.51
N VAL A 91 12.54 6.14 -16.56
CA VAL A 91 11.68 6.10 -15.37
C VAL A 91 11.15 4.68 -15.21
N VAL A 92 11.62 3.98 -14.19
CA VAL A 92 11.20 2.62 -13.87
C VAL A 92 10.08 2.67 -12.85
N ILE A 93 8.92 2.10 -13.19
CA ILE A 93 7.79 1.89 -12.28
C ILE A 93 7.75 0.40 -11.94
N ILE A 94 7.74 0.06 -10.65
CA ILE A 94 7.63 -1.31 -10.17
C ILE A 94 6.32 -1.43 -9.40
N ASP A 95 5.45 -2.30 -9.90
CA ASP A 95 4.22 -2.67 -9.23
C ASP A 95 4.50 -3.50 -7.97
N THR A 96 3.80 -3.19 -6.90
CA THR A 96 3.92 -3.85 -5.60
C THR A 96 2.58 -4.32 -5.05
N SER A 97 1.56 -4.37 -5.90
CA SER A 97 0.24 -4.92 -5.59
C SER A 97 0.30 -6.32 -4.98
N ALA A 98 -0.79 -6.76 -4.35
CA ALA A 98 -0.84 -8.07 -3.71
C ALA A 98 -0.66 -9.20 -4.73
N SER A 99 -1.17 -9.04 -5.95
CA SER A 99 -0.97 -9.98 -7.06
C SER A 99 0.51 -10.21 -7.41
N MET A 100 1.39 -9.24 -7.15
CA MET A 100 2.84 -9.36 -7.37
C MET A 100 3.53 -10.27 -6.34
N GLY A 101 2.83 -10.66 -5.27
CA GLY A 101 3.27 -11.69 -4.33
C GLY A 101 3.06 -13.12 -4.84
N ALA A 102 2.41 -13.31 -5.99
CA ALA A 102 2.12 -14.65 -6.52
C ALA A 102 3.41 -15.42 -6.89
N THR A 103 3.36 -16.73 -6.72
CA THR A 103 4.50 -17.66 -6.88
C THR A 103 4.49 -18.43 -8.20
N ASP A 104 3.67 -18.02 -9.16
CA ASP A 104 3.61 -18.60 -10.50
C ASP A 104 4.94 -18.46 -11.27
N VAL A 105 5.74 -17.44 -10.94
CA VAL A 105 7.13 -17.26 -11.37
C VAL A 105 8.03 -17.33 -10.14
N PRO A 106 8.97 -18.28 -10.05
CA PRO A 106 9.85 -18.41 -8.88
C PRO A 106 10.81 -17.20 -8.70
N PRO A 107 11.05 -16.74 -7.45
CA PRO A 107 10.35 -17.12 -6.22
C PRO A 107 8.97 -16.46 -6.09
N ASP A 108 8.82 -15.23 -6.59
CA ASP A 108 7.57 -14.47 -6.66
C ASP A 108 7.63 -13.46 -7.84
N ARG A 109 6.48 -12.97 -8.30
CA ARG A 109 6.40 -12.02 -9.42
C ARG A 109 7.17 -10.72 -9.16
N LEU A 110 7.14 -10.16 -7.95
CA LEU A 110 7.88 -8.94 -7.64
C LEU A 110 9.39 -9.13 -7.79
N SER A 111 9.91 -10.28 -7.38
CA SER A 111 11.32 -10.65 -7.53
C SER A 111 11.69 -10.80 -9.00
N ALA A 112 10.84 -11.44 -9.81
CA ALA A 112 11.02 -11.49 -11.25
C ALA A 112 10.95 -10.10 -11.90
N ALA A 113 10.06 -9.22 -11.44
CA ALA A 113 9.95 -7.83 -11.89
C ALA A 113 11.22 -7.02 -11.58
N ARG A 114 11.76 -7.17 -10.36
CA ARG A 114 13.01 -6.53 -9.94
C ARG A 114 14.18 -6.98 -10.80
N GLU A 115 14.31 -8.27 -11.07
CA GLU A 115 15.37 -8.79 -11.93
C GLU A 115 15.20 -8.36 -13.38
N ALA A 116 13.98 -8.37 -13.93
CA ALA A 116 13.70 -7.88 -15.28
C ALA A 116 14.01 -6.37 -15.41
N ALA A 117 13.67 -5.57 -14.41
CA ALA A 117 14.02 -4.16 -14.35
C ALA A 117 15.54 -3.96 -14.31
N LYS A 118 16.28 -4.72 -13.49
CA LYS A 118 17.75 -4.69 -13.44
C LYS A 118 18.40 -5.10 -14.76
N GLU A 119 17.81 -6.05 -15.48
CA GLU A 119 18.28 -6.45 -16.80
C GLU A 119 18.12 -5.32 -17.80
N ALA A 120 16.96 -4.64 -17.79
CA ALA A 120 16.72 -3.48 -18.64
C ALA A 120 17.69 -2.31 -18.37
N LEU A 121 18.22 -2.18 -17.14
CA LEU A 121 19.27 -1.19 -16.83
C LEU A 121 20.60 -1.47 -17.53
N LYS A 122 20.87 -2.71 -17.98
CA LYS A 122 22.12 -3.03 -18.69
C LYS A 122 22.14 -2.46 -20.12
N ASP A 123 20.97 -2.32 -20.72
CA ASP A 123 20.80 -1.76 -22.06
C ASP A 123 20.80 -0.22 -22.08
N LEU A 124 20.91 0.42 -20.89
CA LEU A 124 20.88 1.87 -20.78
C LEU A 124 22.14 2.51 -21.41
N PRO A 125 21.99 3.45 -22.35
CA PRO A 125 23.12 4.15 -22.96
C PRO A 125 23.92 4.95 -21.93
N ALA A 126 25.24 5.00 -22.10
CA ALA A 126 26.13 5.68 -21.17
C ALA A 126 25.73 7.16 -20.97
N GLY A 127 25.42 7.53 -19.73
CA GLY A 127 25.05 8.89 -19.33
C GLY A 127 23.56 9.15 -19.09
N GLY A 128 22.67 8.16 -19.32
CA GLY A 128 21.25 8.27 -18.97
C GLY A 128 21.02 8.31 -17.45
N LYS A 129 20.05 9.11 -17.00
CA LYS A 129 19.60 9.16 -15.60
C LYS A 129 18.42 8.22 -15.40
N VAL A 130 18.38 7.57 -14.24
CA VAL A 130 17.30 6.66 -13.87
C VAL A 130 16.56 7.18 -12.65
N SER A 131 15.23 7.15 -12.74
CA SER A 131 14.33 7.34 -11.60
C SER A 131 13.56 6.04 -11.35
N VAL A 132 13.30 5.71 -10.09
CA VAL A 132 12.56 4.49 -9.70
C VAL A 132 11.35 4.91 -8.88
N ILE A 133 10.18 4.44 -9.27
CA ILE A 133 8.89 4.66 -8.63
C ILE A 133 8.34 3.30 -8.18
N GLU A 134 7.95 3.24 -6.92
CA GLU A 134 7.21 2.15 -6.32
C GLU A 134 5.71 2.44 -6.50
N ALA A 135 5.00 1.56 -7.21
CA ALA A 135 3.56 1.61 -7.40
C ALA A 135 2.90 0.66 -6.39
N GLY A 136 2.81 1.11 -5.15
CA GLY A 136 1.93 0.52 -4.14
C GLY A 136 0.58 1.24 -4.14
N ARG A 137 -0.15 1.18 -3.03
CA ARG A 137 -1.40 1.95 -2.90
C ARG A 137 -1.22 3.46 -3.00
N THR A 138 -0.04 3.95 -2.63
CA THR A 138 0.39 5.32 -2.93
C THR A 138 1.70 5.26 -3.68
N ALA A 139 1.79 5.98 -4.80
CA ALA A 139 3.01 6.00 -5.58
C ALA A 139 4.13 6.77 -4.86
N ARG A 140 5.32 6.17 -4.80
CA ARG A 140 6.48 6.73 -4.09
C ARG A 140 7.73 6.71 -4.96
N ILE A 141 8.46 7.82 -4.98
CA ILE A 141 9.77 7.89 -5.65
C ILE A 141 10.84 7.34 -4.70
N VAL A 142 11.48 6.24 -5.09
CA VAL A 142 12.55 5.58 -4.30
C VAL A 142 13.93 6.10 -4.70
N ALA A 143 14.11 6.43 -5.99
CA ALA A 143 15.33 7.06 -6.50
C ALA A 143 14.99 8.11 -7.57
N THR A 144 15.73 9.22 -7.58
CA THR A 144 15.45 10.36 -8.47
C THR A 144 16.67 10.68 -9.32
N GLY A 145 16.54 10.57 -10.65
CA GLY A 145 17.44 11.14 -11.65
C GLY A 145 18.93 10.86 -11.45
N THR A 146 19.30 9.66 -11.01
CA THR A 146 20.70 9.27 -10.73
C THR A 146 21.33 8.54 -11.91
N SER A 147 22.61 8.81 -12.19
CA SER A 147 23.41 8.04 -13.15
C SER A 147 24.18 6.88 -12.49
N ASP A 148 24.17 6.80 -11.16
CA ASP A 148 24.78 5.70 -10.41
C ASP A 148 23.87 4.47 -10.42
N ILE A 149 24.18 3.52 -11.31
CA ILE A 149 23.45 2.25 -11.46
C ILE A 149 23.50 1.40 -10.19
N GLY A 150 24.56 1.51 -9.38
CA GLY A 150 24.66 0.80 -8.10
C GLY A 150 23.56 1.26 -7.14
N ARG A 151 23.35 2.58 -7.05
CA ARG A 151 22.28 3.17 -6.23
C ARG A 151 20.88 2.81 -6.73
N VAL A 152 20.69 2.76 -8.06
CA VAL A 152 19.41 2.33 -8.67
C VAL A 152 19.10 0.88 -8.32
N ARG A 153 20.08 -0.03 -8.45
CA ARG A 153 19.91 -1.44 -8.08
C ARG A 153 19.53 -1.59 -6.61
N GLN A 154 20.21 -0.87 -5.72
CA GLN A 154 19.88 -0.87 -4.30
C GLN A 154 18.46 -0.32 -4.03
N ALA A 155 18.02 0.71 -4.76
CA ALA A 155 16.66 1.23 -4.66
C ALA A 155 15.63 0.17 -5.09
N ILE A 156 15.86 -0.52 -6.20
CA ILE A 156 15.00 -1.64 -6.66
C ILE A 156 14.96 -2.77 -5.63
N ASP A 157 16.09 -3.12 -5.02
CA ASP A 157 16.18 -4.18 -3.99
C ASP A 157 15.48 -3.83 -2.68
N SER A 158 15.32 -2.53 -2.40
CA SER A 158 14.63 -2.04 -1.20
C SER A 158 13.12 -2.17 -1.27
N ILE A 159 12.55 -2.31 -2.48
CA ILE A 159 11.11 -2.46 -2.69
C ILE A 159 10.65 -3.79 -2.11
N ARG A 160 9.51 -3.75 -1.42
CA ARG A 160 8.89 -4.90 -0.73
C ARG A 160 7.49 -5.14 -1.29
N PRO A 161 7.00 -6.39 -1.28
CA PRO A 161 5.63 -6.67 -1.68
C PRO A 161 4.67 -6.02 -0.68
N THR A 162 3.56 -5.49 -1.19
CA THR A 162 2.46 -5.01 -0.35
C THR A 162 1.28 -5.97 -0.48
N VAL A 163 0.45 -6.04 0.56
CA VAL A 163 -0.70 -6.97 0.62
C VAL A 163 -2.01 -6.31 0.20
N GLY A 164 -1.93 -5.17 -0.48
CA GLY A 164 -3.08 -4.40 -0.92
C GLY A 164 -2.97 -4.02 -2.38
N ARG A 165 -3.98 -3.30 -2.84
CA ARG A 165 -4.07 -2.88 -4.23
C ARG A 165 -3.01 -1.84 -4.61
N GLY A 166 -2.43 -2.00 -5.80
CA GLY A 166 -1.54 -1.02 -6.42
C GLY A 166 -2.31 0.12 -7.11
N ASP A 167 -1.81 1.36 -7.00
CA ASP A 167 -2.27 2.49 -7.82
C ASP A 167 -1.23 2.85 -8.88
N LEU A 168 -1.38 2.24 -10.05
CA LEU A 168 -0.54 2.52 -11.19
C LEU A 168 -0.84 3.88 -11.83
N GLY A 169 -2.05 4.43 -11.64
CA GLY A 169 -2.45 5.72 -12.19
C GLY A 169 -1.67 6.88 -11.57
N ASP A 170 -1.57 6.88 -10.23
CA ASP A 170 -0.74 7.83 -9.49
C ASP A 170 0.75 7.69 -9.84
N ALA A 171 1.23 6.44 -10.01
CA ALA A 171 2.61 6.19 -10.39
C ALA A 171 2.92 6.71 -11.81
N LEU A 172 2.00 6.52 -12.76
CA LEU A 172 2.11 7.06 -14.12
C LEU A 172 2.07 8.59 -14.13
N ALA A 173 1.25 9.22 -13.29
CA ALA A 173 1.20 10.68 -13.16
C ALA A 173 2.53 11.25 -12.64
N LEU A 174 3.12 10.62 -11.61
CA LEU A 174 4.46 10.99 -11.13
C LEU A 174 5.54 10.75 -12.19
N ALA A 175 5.44 9.63 -12.91
CA ALA A 175 6.38 9.29 -13.97
C ALA A 175 6.33 10.29 -15.13
N GLN A 176 5.14 10.76 -15.52
CA GLN A 176 4.95 11.81 -16.51
C GLN A 176 5.65 13.10 -16.09
N GLN A 177 5.50 13.53 -14.83
CA GLN A 177 6.16 14.74 -14.33
C GLN A 177 7.69 14.64 -14.43
N LEU A 178 8.25 13.48 -14.07
CA LEU A 178 9.70 13.22 -14.20
C LEU A 178 10.15 13.15 -15.66
N ALA A 179 9.33 12.56 -16.54
CA ALA A 179 9.62 12.45 -17.96
C ALA A 179 9.62 13.83 -18.64
N VAL A 180 8.64 14.69 -18.35
CA VAL A 180 8.54 16.07 -18.86
C VAL A 180 9.72 16.91 -18.36
N GLN A 181 10.11 16.78 -17.09
CA GLN A 181 11.27 17.48 -16.54
C GLN A 181 12.58 17.09 -17.25
N SER A 182 12.67 15.83 -17.68
CA SER A 182 13.85 15.31 -18.37
C SER A 182 13.85 15.73 -19.84
N GLY A 183 12.70 15.70 -20.53
CA GLY A 183 12.51 16.14 -21.92
C GLY A 183 12.78 15.07 -23.00
N ASP A 184 13.48 13.98 -22.66
CA ASP A 184 13.64 12.77 -23.49
C ASP A 184 13.84 11.56 -22.57
N ALA A 185 12.72 10.98 -22.11
CA ALA A 185 12.69 9.86 -21.18
C ALA A 185 11.77 8.74 -21.67
N GLU A 186 12.15 7.50 -21.38
CA GLU A 186 11.32 6.31 -21.57
C GLU A 186 10.77 5.85 -20.22
N ILE A 187 9.51 5.40 -20.20
CA ILE A 187 8.88 4.86 -18.99
C ILE A 187 8.82 3.34 -19.11
N LEU A 188 9.45 2.66 -18.17
CA LEU A 188 9.47 1.20 -18.08
C LEU A 188 8.58 0.77 -16.92
N VAL A 189 7.50 0.04 -17.20
CA VAL A 189 6.54 -0.40 -16.18
C VAL A 189 6.66 -1.91 -15.99
N ALA A 190 7.10 -2.35 -14.81
CA ALA A 190 7.14 -3.75 -14.44
C ALA A 190 5.91 -4.10 -13.58
N THR A 191 4.97 -4.83 -14.17
CA THR A 191 3.64 -5.15 -13.60
C THR A 191 3.14 -6.46 -14.22
N ASP A 192 2.16 -7.12 -13.60
CA ASP A 192 1.41 -8.22 -14.22
C ASP A 192 0.34 -7.74 -15.23
N ALA A 193 0.15 -6.42 -15.33
CA ALA A 193 -0.83 -5.74 -16.17
C ALA A 193 -2.30 -6.12 -15.87
N ALA A 194 -2.56 -6.77 -14.73
CA ALA A 194 -3.91 -7.09 -14.25
C ALA A 194 -4.53 -5.86 -13.57
N LEU A 195 -4.93 -4.88 -14.39
CA LEU A 195 -5.39 -3.59 -13.90
C LEU A 195 -6.88 -3.63 -13.55
N ALA A 196 -7.18 -3.61 -12.25
CA ALA A 196 -8.54 -3.47 -11.74
C ALA A 196 -9.24 -2.19 -12.24
N VAL A 197 -8.50 -1.06 -12.25
CA VAL A 197 -8.96 0.20 -12.86
C VAL A 197 -7.92 0.65 -13.87
N PRO A 198 -8.28 0.77 -15.17
CA PRO A 198 -7.37 1.28 -16.18
C PRO A 198 -6.99 2.73 -15.88
N PRO A 199 -5.69 3.07 -15.88
CA PRO A 199 -5.27 4.45 -15.71
C PRO A 199 -5.72 5.29 -16.91
N THR A 200 -6.20 6.51 -16.61
CA THR A 200 -6.67 7.46 -17.64
C THR A 200 -5.64 8.56 -17.93
N THR A 201 -4.59 8.65 -17.11
CA THR A 201 -3.49 9.60 -17.25
C THR A 201 -2.75 9.36 -18.57
N LYS A 202 -2.83 10.32 -19.48
CA LYS A 202 -2.02 10.32 -20.71
C LYS A 202 -0.59 10.67 -20.36
N VAL A 203 0.35 10.00 -21.00
CA VAL A 203 1.78 10.21 -20.77
C VAL A 203 2.44 10.64 -22.08
N ASP A 204 3.11 11.79 -22.06
CA ASP A 204 3.85 12.32 -23.21
C ASP A 204 5.27 11.71 -23.32
N ALA A 205 5.37 10.39 -23.13
CA ALA A 205 6.60 9.61 -23.19
C ALA A 205 6.30 8.17 -23.60
N PRO A 206 7.21 7.49 -24.34
CA PRO A 206 7.02 6.09 -24.70
C PRO A 206 6.98 5.22 -23.45
N ILE A 207 5.94 4.38 -23.35
CA ILE A 207 5.77 3.40 -22.29
C ILE A 207 6.12 2.02 -22.82
N ARG A 208 7.04 1.33 -22.12
CA ARG A 208 7.37 -0.07 -22.33
C ARG A 208 6.97 -0.87 -21.11
N VAL A 209 6.20 -1.94 -21.30
CA VAL A 209 5.73 -2.78 -20.20
C VAL A 209 6.55 -4.07 -20.12
N LEU A 210 7.11 -4.35 -18.96
CA LEU A 210 7.68 -5.65 -18.60
C LEU A 210 6.57 -6.45 -17.90
N ARG A 211 5.82 -7.24 -18.68
CA ARG A 211 4.78 -8.10 -18.12
C ARG A 211 5.40 -9.24 -17.33
N VAL A 212 4.98 -9.40 -16.08
CA VAL A 212 5.36 -10.52 -15.22
C VAL A 212 4.15 -11.43 -14.97
N GLY A 213 4.40 -12.71 -14.73
CA GLY A 213 3.38 -13.72 -14.51
C GLY A 213 3.18 -14.68 -15.69
N ASP A 214 2.80 -15.91 -15.38
CA ASP A 214 2.49 -16.95 -16.34
C ASP A 214 1.09 -16.72 -16.94
N PRO A 215 0.97 -16.48 -18.26
CA PRO A 215 -0.35 -16.34 -18.91
C PRO A 215 -1.25 -17.57 -18.78
N LYS A 216 -0.70 -18.73 -18.39
CA LYS A 216 -1.45 -19.96 -18.14
C LYS A 216 -1.73 -20.19 -16.65
N GLY A 217 -1.16 -19.37 -15.76
CA GLY A 217 -1.20 -19.53 -14.32
C GLY A 217 -2.25 -18.64 -13.66
N SER A 218 -3.49 -19.12 -13.58
CA SER A 218 -4.57 -18.51 -12.78
C SER A 218 -4.98 -19.41 -11.62
N ARG A 219 -4.07 -20.25 -11.12
CA ARG A 219 -4.38 -21.24 -10.07
C ARG A 219 -4.42 -20.56 -8.70
N ASN A 220 -5.49 -19.85 -8.44
CA ASN A 220 -5.68 -19.12 -7.20
C ASN A 220 -7.06 -19.39 -6.60
N GLN A 221 -7.11 -19.69 -5.31
CA GLN A 221 -8.33 -19.76 -4.52
C GLN A 221 -8.19 -18.81 -3.33
N ALA A 222 -9.13 -17.89 -3.17
CA ALA A 222 -9.04 -16.85 -2.15
C ALA A 222 -10.22 -16.88 -1.21
N ILE A 223 -9.99 -16.53 0.05
CA ILE A 223 -11.07 -16.15 0.94
C ILE A 223 -11.50 -14.73 0.55
N VAL A 224 -12.72 -14.57 0.03
CA VAL A 224 -13.22 -13.28 -0.49
C VAL A 224 -14.23 -12.60 0.43
N ALA A 225 -14.72 -13.31 1.45
CA ALA A 225 -15.53 -12.72 2.50
C ALA A 225 -15.44 -13.53 3.79
N LEU A 226 -15.37 -12.80 4.91
CA LEU A 226 -15.50 -13.34 6.25
C LEU A 226 -16.39 -12.42 7.08
N ALA A 227 -17.39 -12.98 7.73
CA ALA A 227 -18.31 -12.22 8.56
C ALA A 227 -18.75 -13.02 9.78
N VAL A 228 -18.56 -12.46 10.96
CA VAL A 228 -19.14 -13.02 12.20
C VAL A 228 -20.50 -12.39 12.41
N ARG A 229 -21.52 -13.24 12.55
CA ARG A 229 -22.89 -12.84 12.88
C ARG A 229 -23.24 -13.39 14.25
N THR A 230 -23.87 -12.54 15.06
CA THR A 230 -24.47 -12.98 16.31
C THR A 230 -25.95 -13.19 16.05
N ALA A 231 -26.53 -14.29 16.50
CA ALA A 231 -27.97 -14.49 16.41
C ALA A 231 -28.70 -13.40 17.22
N PRO A 232 -29.96 -13.04 16.86
CA PRO A 232 -30.74 -12.07 17.63
C PRO A 232 -30.80 -12.41 19.12
N SER A 233 -30.91 -13.69 19.49
CA SER A 233 -30.90 -14.13 20.89
C SER A 233 -29.59 -13.89 21.64
N ALA A 234 -28.51 -13.52 20.94
CA ALA A 234 -27.14 -13.42 21.43
C ALA A 234 -26.56 -14.70 22.05
N VAL A 235 -27.24 -15.85 21.87
CA VAL A 235 -26.80 -17.16 22.36
C VAL A 235 -25.76 -17.75 21.41
N THR A 236 -26.11 -17.83 20.12
CA THR A 236 -25.29 -18.47 19.10
C THR A 236 -24.62 -17.43 18.22
N ARG A 237 -23.46 -17.81 17.70
CA ARG A 237 -22.69 -17.04 16.74
C ARG A 237 -22.41 -17.94 15.57
N SER A 238 -22.48 -17.38 14.37
CA SER A 238 -22.08 -18.07 13.16
C SER A 238 -21.06 -17.26 12.39
N VAL A 239 -20.11 -17.96 11.77
CA VAL A 239 -19.16 -17.38 10.84
C VAL A 239 -19.61 -17.72 9.43
N PHE A 240 -19.83 -16.69 8.63
CA PHE A 240 -19.99 -16.83 7.19
C PHE A 240 -18.63 -16.65 6.52
N ILE A 241 -18.29 -17.60 5.66
CA ILE A 241 -17.02 -17.65 4.92
C ILE A 241 -17.38 -17.86 3.45
N SER A 242 -16.82 -17.07 2.55
CA SER A 242 -16.94 -17.25 1.10
C SER A 242 -15.56 -17.42 0.49
N VAL A 243 -15.35 -18.52 -0.22
CA VAL A 243 -14.09 -18.83 -0.91
C VAL A 243 -14.34 -18.82 -2.41
N ALA A 244 -13.53 -18.08 -3.16
CA ALA A 244 -13.62 -18.00 -4.61
C ALA A 244 -12.50 -18.82 -5.27
N ASN A 245 -12.82 -19.52 -6.36
CA ASN A 245 -11.82 -20.14 -7.22
C ASN A 245 -11.66 -19.31 -8.50
N PHE A 246 -10.47 -18.76 -8.70
CA PHE A 246 -10.12 -17.98 -9.90
C PHE A 246 -9.55 -18.84 -11.03
N ASP A 247 -9.32 -20.12 -10.76
CA ASP A 247 -8.83 -21.06 -11.75
C ASP A 247 -9.94 -21.47 -12.72
N LEU A 248 -9.52 -21.92 -13.91
CA LEU A 248 -10.39 -22.51 -14.93
C LEU A 248 -10.68 -23.99 -14.66
N GLU A 249 -10.03 -24.57 -13.66
CA GLU A 249 -10.24 -25.95 -13.22
C GLU A 249 -10.92 -25.99 -11.85
N TYR A 250 -11.66 -27.08 -11.61
CA TYR A 250 -12.24 -27.38 -10.30
C TYR A 250 -11.12 -27.59 -9.26
N ALA A 251 -11.33 -27.10 -8.04
CA ALA A 251 -10.40 -27.26 -6.93
C ALA A 251 -11.09 -27.83 -5.69
N THR A 252 -10.34 -28.60 -4.90
CA THR A 252 -10.74 -29.01 -3.55
C THR A 252 -9.75 -28.41 -2.56
N ARG A 253 -10.26 -27.75 -1.52
CA ARG A 253 -9.43 -27.17 -0.45
C ARG A 253 -9.99 -27.55 0.91
N ARG A 254 -9.12 -27.59 1.91
CA ARG A 254 -9.53 -27.79 3.30
C ARG A 254 -9.57 -26.43 3.98
N LEU A 255 -10.74 -26.13 4.54
CA LEU A 255 -10.99 -24.93 5.31
C LEU A 255 -10.78 -25.26 6.79
N GLU A 256 -9.90 -24.53 7.46
CA GLU A 256 -9.66 -24.65 8.89
C GLU A 256 -10.10 -23.36 9.58
N VAL A 257 -11.00 -23.47 10.56
CA VAL A 257 -11.51 -22.34 11.33
C VAL A 257 -10.95 -22.44 12.75
N TRP A 258 -10.17 -21.43 13.12
CA TRP A 258 -9.48 -21.33 14.40
C TRP A 258 -10.08 -20.18 15.22
N GLY A 259 -10.26 -20.38 16.52
CA GLY A 259 -10.63 -19.32 17.47
C GLY A 259 -9.56 -19.19 18.54
N ASP A 260 -8.93 -18.02 18.64
CA ASP A 260 -7.81 -17.74 19.57
C ASP A 260 -6.81 -18.92 19.67
N ASP A 261 -6.26 -19.33 18.51
CA ASP A 261 -5.32 -20.45 18.33
C ASP A 261 -5.85 -21.88 18.58
N HIS A 262 -7.15 -22.04 18.85
CA HIS A 262 -7.80 -23.35 18.98
C HIS A 262 -8.58 -23.70 17.72
N LEU A 263 -8.35 -24.89 17.15
CA LEU A 263 -9.11 -25.36 15.99
C LEU A 263 -10.57 -25.63 16.38
N ILE A 264 -11.51 -24.92 15.77
CA ILE A 264 -12.96 -25.05 15.98
C ILE A 264 -13.55 -26.05 15.00
N GLU A 265 -13.31 -25.85 13.70
CA GLU A 265 -13.86 -26.68 12.64
C GLU A 265 -12.83 -26.91 11.53
N THR A 266 -12.93 -28.07 10.89
CA THR A 266 -12.20 -28.36 9.65
C THR A 266 -13.16 -28.97 8.64
N ARG A 267 -13.18 -28.43 7.44
CA ARG A 267 -14.11 -28.84 6.40
C ARG A 267 -13.47 -28.82 5.03
N THR A 268 -13.51 -29.94 4.32
CA THR A 268 -13.09 -30.00 2.92
C THR A 268 -14.21 -29.47 2.04
N ILE A 269 -13.91 -28.46 1.22
CA ILE A 269 -14.86 -27.78 0.36
C ILE A 269 -14.53 -28.00 -1.13
N PRO A 270 -15.50 -28.48 -1.93
CA PRO A 270 -15.40 -28.47 -3.37
C PRO A 270 -15.66 -27.05 -3.90
N ILE A 271 -14.84 -26.57 -4.83
CA ILE A 271 -14.99 -25.24 -5.43
C ILE A 271 -14.88 -25.35 -6.95
N ASP A 272 -16.01 -25.19 -7.63
CA ASP A 272 -16.07 -25.22 -9.09
C ASP A 272 -15.23 -24.09 -9.71
N ALA A 273 -14.77 -24.31 -10.95
CA ALA A 273 -14.00 -23.33 -11.71
C ALA A 273 -14.76 -22.00 -11.82
N GLN A 274 -14.10 -20.88 -11.53
CA GLN A 274 -14.67 -19.53 -11.60
C GLN A 274 -15.94 -19.33 -10.75
N GLN A 275 -16.16 -20.14 -9.70
CA GLN A 275 -17.30 -20.05 -8.80
C GLN A 275 -16.88 -19.78 -7.35
N ARG A 276 -17.87 -19.54 -6.49
CA ARG A 276 -17.69 -19.38 -5.05
C ARG A 276 -18.32 -20.55 -4.29
N ALA A 277 -17.66 -20.95 -3.21
CA ALA A 277 -18.19 -21.87 -2.22
C ALA A 277 -18.42 -21.10 -0.91
N ASP A 278 -19.68 -21.08 -0.47
CA ASP A 278 -20.08 -20.45 0.78
C ASP A 278 -20.20 -21.49 1.90
N VAL A 279 -19.63 -21.17 3.06
CA VAL A 279 -19.63 -22.01 4.25
C VAL A 279 -20.14 -21.20 5.42
N ILE A 280 -21.04 -21.81 6.19
CA ILE A 280 -21.51 -21.28 7.47
C ILE A 280 -21.06 -22.25 8.55
N VAL A 281 -20.33 -21.72 9.53
CA VAL A 281 -19.94 -22.42 10.75
C VAL A 281 -20.80 -21.89 11.88
N ASP A 282 -21.67 -22.74 12.42
CA ASP A 282 -22.53 -22.41 13.56
C ASP A 282 -21.82 -22.73 14.89
N ASP A 283 -22.39 -22.25 16.00
CA ASP A 283 -21.95 -22.56 17.38
C ASP A 283 -20.48 -22.22 17.71
N VAL A 284 -20.01 -21.07 17.21
CA VAL A 284 -18.68 -20.53 17.56
C VAL A 284 -18.56 -20.31 19.07
N PRO A 285 -17.48 -20.78 19.72
CA PRO A 285 -17.28 -20.63 21.16
C PRO A 285 -17.45 -19.18 21.66
N ALA A 286 -18.11 -19.02 22.80
CA ALA A 286 -18.39 -17.71 23.39
C ALA A 286 -17.10 -16.93 23.77
N GLU A 287 -16.06 -17.67 24.15
CA GLU A 287 -14.77 -17.16 24.61
C GLU A 287 -13.88 -16.68 23.46
N ALA A 288 -14.12 -17.16 22.24
CA ALA A 288 -13.35 -16.76 21.07
C ALA A 288 -13.52 -15.26 20.83
N ALA A 289 -12.40 -14.53 20.86
CA ALA A 289 -12.35 -13.10 20.62
C ALA A 289 -11.84 -12.78 19.21
N THR A 290 -11.11 -13.70 18.59
CA THR A 290 -10.71 -13.65 17.19
C THR A 290 -10.99 -14.98 16.50
N ILE A 291 -11.40 -14.92 15.24
CA ILE A 291 -11.49 -16.08 14.34
C ILE A 291 -10.42 -15.90 13.26
N GLU A 292 -9.62 -16.94 13.03
CA GLU A 292 -8.74 -17.05 11.87
C GLU A 292 -9.25 -18.19 11.00
N VAL A 293 -9.46 -17.90 9.72
CA VAL A 293 -9.78 -18.89 8.70
C VAL A 293 -8.54 -19.11 7.86
N ARG A 294 -8.17 -20.37 7.66
CA ARG A 294 -7.05 -20.80 6.82
C ARG A 294 -7.57 -21.69 5.71
N LEU A 295 -7.21 -21.37 4.48
CA LEU A 295 -7.39 -22.23 3.32
C LEU A 295 -6.09 -23.00 3.11
N VAL A 296 -6.17 -24.33 3.13
CA VAL A 296 -5.01 -25.20 2.96
C VAL A 296 -5.29 -26.28 1.92
N ALA A 297 -4.25 -27.01 1.52
CA ALA A 297 -4.39 -28.14 0.62
C ALA A 297 -5.38 -29.17 1.21
N ALA A 298 -6.18 -29.80 0.34
CA ALA A 298 -7.14 -30.81 0.79
C ALA A 298 -6.43 -32.02 1.43
N ASP A 299 -5.30 -32.42 0.84
CA ASP A 299 -4.42 -33.46 1.33
C ASP A 299 -2.97 -32.97 1.29
N ASP A 300 -2.35 -32.79 2.46
CA ASP A 300 -0.96 -32.33 2.59
C ASP A 300 0.05 -33.39 2.12
N ALA A 301 -0.38 -34.64 1.99
CA ALA A 301 0.45 -35.77 1.58
C ALA A 301 0.39 -36.06 0.06
N ASP A 302 -0.49 -35.37 -0.69
CA ASP A 302 -0.61 -35.55 -2.13
C ASP A 302 0.47 -34.73 -2.87
N PRO A 303 1.51 -35.37 -3.44
CA PRO A 303 2.56 -34.68 -4.18
C PRO A 303 2.06 -34.09 -5.51
N ASP A 304 0.91 -34.54 -6.01
CA ASP A 304 0.27 -34.04 -7.23
C ASP A 304 -0.72 -32.89 -6.93
N ALA A 305 -0.96 -32.57 -5.65
CA ALA A 305 -1.78 -31.45 -5.24
C ALA A 305 -1.18 -30.15 -5.77
N ARG A 306 -1.94 -29.46 -6.62
CA ARG A 306 -1.49 -28.19 -7.20
C ARG A 306 -1.56 -27.11 -6.12
N PRO A 307 -0.44 -26.46 -5.78
CA PRO A 307 -0.43 -25.43 -4.74
C PRO A 307 -1.23 -24.22 -5.19
N ASP A 308 -1.84 -23.56 -4.22
CA ASP A 308 -2.33 -22.20 -4.41
C ASP A 308 -1.16 -21.26 -4.67
N LEU A 309 -1.36 -20.25 -5.51
CA LEU A 309 -0.28 -19.39 -6.01
C LEU A 309 -0.16 -18.07 -5.25
N LEU A 310 -1.11 -17.69 -4.38
CA LEU A 310 -1.08 -16.45 -3.60
C LEU A 310 -1.43 -16.67 -2.13
N ALA A 311 -0.42 -17.03 -1.32
CA ALA A 311 -0.61 -17.26 0.12
C ALA A 311 -1.16 -16.06 0.95
N ALA A 312 -1.23 -14.86 0.38
CA ALA A 312 -1.75 -13.66 1.05
C ALA A 312 -3.28 -13.68 1.20
N ASP A 313 -4.02 -14.43 0.38
CA ASP A 313 -5.48 -14.52 0.44
C ASP A 313 -6.02 -15.88 0.95
N ASP A 314 -5.10 -16.79 1.30
CA ASP A 314 -5.38 -18.06 2.00
C ASP A 314 -5.76 -17.87 3.47
N ARG A 315 -5.62 -16.66 4.03
CA ARG A 315 -5.90 -16.37 5.44
C ARG A 315 -6.78 -15.15 5.60
N ALA A 316 -7.75 -15.27 6.50
CA ALA A 316 -8.63 -14.17 6.87
C ALA A 316 -8.92 -14.19 8.37
N TRP A 317 -9.13 -13.01 8.95
CA TRP A 317 -9.39 -12.82 10.36
C TRP A 317 -10.72 -12.10 10.58
N ALA A 318 -11.43 -12.44 11.63
CA ALA A 318 -12.59 -11.69 12.07
C ALA A 318 -12.56 -11.49 13.58
N VAL A 319 -12.92 -10.27 13.98
CA VAL A 319 -13.07 -9.94 15.40
C VAL A 319 -14.46 -10.35 15.86
N VAL A 320 -14.49 -11.18 16.89
CA VAL A 320 -15.73 -11.57 17.54
C VAL A 320 -16.09 -10.50 18.57
N PRO A 321 -17.26 -9.86 18.48
CA PRO A 321 -17.68 -8.88 19.47
C PRO A 321 -17.73 -9.53 20.86
N PRO A 322 -17.12 -8.93 21.90
CA PRO A 322 -17.07 -9.53 23.23
C PRO A 322 -18.47 -9.75 23.79
N GLN A 323 -18.69 -10.89 24.46
CA GLN A 323 -19.92 -11.10 25.22
C GLN A 323 -19.86 -10.22 26.47
N ARG A 324 -20.71 -9.19 26.53
CA ARG A 324 -20.87 -8.38 27.74
C ARG A 324 -22.24 -8.62 28.35
N THR A 325 -22.29 -8.61 29.67
CA THR A 325 -23.56 -8.63 30.39
C THR A 325 -24.34 -7.36 30.08
N ARG A 326 -25.56 -7.52 29.55
CA ARG A 326 -26.48 -6.45 29.17
C ARG A 326 -27.33 -6.08 30.37
N ASN A 327 -27.33 -4.80 30.74
CA ASN A 327 -28.14 -4.28 31.83
C ASN A 327 -29.46 -3.77 31.28
N VAL A 328 -30.55 -4.47 31.59
CA VAL A 328 -31.91 -4.15 31.13
C VAL A 328 -32.71 -3.62 32.32
N LEU A 329 -33.26 -2.41 32.17
CA LEU A 329 -34.15 -1.80 33.16
C LEU A 329 -35.59 -1.95 32.72
N VAL A 330 -36.44 -2.54 33.56
CA VAL A 330 -37.89 -2.61 33.38
C VAL A 330 -38.55 -1.57 34.28
N VAL A 331 -39.32 -0.66 33.69
CA VAL A 331 -40.08 0.38 34.39
C VAL A 331 -41.56 0.12 34.22
N GLY A 332 -42.22 -0.32 35.28
CA GLY A 332 -43.61 -0.76 35.21
C GLY A 332 -44.16 -1.29 36.52
N LYS A 333 -45.36 -1.88 36.47
CA LYS A 333 -45.95 -2.58 37.62
C LYS A 333 -45.38 -4.00 37.80
N GLY A 334 -44.64 -4.51 36.80
CA GLY A 334 -44.08 -5.85 36.76
C GLY A 334 -45.05 -6.85 36.13
N ASP A 335 -44.62 -7.52 35.07
CA ASP A 335 -45.30 -8.65 34.45
C ASP A 335 -44.50 -9.94 34.67
N PRO A 336 -45.03 -10.91 35.45
CA PRO A 336 -44.34 -12.18 35.69
C PRO A 336 -43.97 -12.90 34.40
N TYR A 337 -44.78 -12.82 33.34
CA TYR A 337 -44.47 -13.48 32.07
C TYR A 337 -43.29 -12.81 31.37
N LEU A 338 -43.30 -11.48 31.29
CA LEU A 338 -42.21 -10.70 30.70
C LEU A 338 -40.92 -10.85 31.49
N GLU A 339 -40.97 -10.72 32.81
CA GLU A 339 -39.80 -10.87 33.69
C GLU A 339 -39.20 -12.28 33.57
N THR A 340 -40.05 -13.31 33.52
CA THR A 340 -39.62 -14.69 33.31
C THR A 340 -38.95 -14.85 31.94
N ALA A 341 -39.58 -14.37 30.86
CA ALA A 341 -39.01 -14.45 29.50
C ALA A 341 -37.66 -13.71 29.40
N LEU A 342 -37.58 -12.52 29.98
CA LEU A 342 -36.36 -11.73 30.04
C LEU A 342 -35.26 -12.41 30.89
N SER A 343 -35.64 -13.13 31.96
CA SER A 343 -34.67 -13.79 32.85
C SER A 343 -33.95 -14.96 32.19
N TYR A 344 -34.55 -15.55 31.15
CA TYR A 344 -33.94 -16.59 30.32
C TYR A 344 -32.99 -16.03 29.26
N LEU A 345 -32.92 -14.70 29.06
CA LEU A 345 -32.00 -14.13 28.09
C LEU A 345 -30.56 -14.30 28.57
N PRO A 346 -29.68 -14.89 27.75
CA PRO A 346 -28.28 -15.08 28.11
C PRO A 346 -27.62 -13.73 28.35
N ASN A 347 -26.63 -13.70 29.24
CA ASN A 347 -25.81 -12.51 29.47
C ASN A 347 -26.64 -11.25 29.76
N SER A 348 -27.81 -11.36 30.41
CA SER A 348 -28.64 -10.22 30.79
C SER A 348 -28.74 -10.11 32.31
N ARG A 349 -28.79 -8.87 32.82
CA ARG A 349 -29.14 -8.56 34.21
C ARG A 349 -30.35 -7.64 34.20
N LEU A 350 -31.41 -8.09 34.86
CA LEU A 350 -32.66 -7.37 34.96
C LEU A 350 -32.68 -6.51 36.21
N PHE A 351 -33.22 -5.30 36.05
CA PHE A 351 -33.45 -4.35 37.12
C PHE A 351 -34.88 -3.84 37.00
N GLY A 352 -35.58 -3.69 38.13
CA GLY A 352 -36.96 -3.20 38.15
C GLY A 352 -37.04 -1.83 38.83
N LEU A 353 -37.87 -0.95 38.28
CA LEU A 353 -38.28 0.30 38.91
C LEU A 353 -39.78 0.51 38.72
N THR A 354 -40.42 1.15 39.69
CA THR A 354 -41.79 1.64 39.51
C THR A 354 -41.80 2.95 38.72
N PRO A 355 -42.90 3.29 38.03
CA PRO A 355 -43.03 4.59 37.35
C PRO A 355 -42.83 5.81 38.26
N ALA A 356 -43.08 5.67 39.58
CA ALA A 356 -42.89 6.75 40.56
C ALA A 356 -41.41 6.98 40.93
N GLU A 357 -40.57 5.95 40.79
CA GLU A 357 -39.13 6.03 41.06
C GLU A 357 -38.34 6.53 39.84
N TYR A 358 -38.94 6.49 38.65
CA TYR A 358 -38.35 7.03 37.43
C TYR A 358 -38.59 8.55 37.32
N PRO A 359 -37.59 9.37 36.93
CA PRO A 359 -36.24 9.01 36.49
C PRO A 359 -35.18 8.96 37.62
N ALA A 360 -35.51 9.35 38.85
CA ALA A 360 -34.53 9.52 39.92
C ALA A 360 -33.75 8.23 40.25
N GLY A 361 -34.41 7.06 40.21
CA GLY A 361 -33.81 5.75 40.39
C GLY A 361 -33.18 5.15 39.14
N ALA A 362 -33.36 5.78 37.97
CA ALA A 362 -32.83 5.30 36.70
C ALA A 362 -31.35 5.67 36.50
N VAL A 363 -30.74 6.45 37.38
CA VAL A 363 -29.29 6.68 37.36
C VAL A 363 -28.60 5.58 38.15
N ARG A 364 -27.74 4.79 37.49
CA ARG A 364 -27.02 3.72 38.19
C ARG A 364 -25.95 4.31 39.12
N LYS A 365 -25.86 3.74 40.33
CA LYS A 365 -24.88 4.15 41.35
C LYS A 365 -23.43 3.85 40.97
N ASP A 366 -23.22 2.91 40.05
CA ASP A 366 -21.91 2.53 39.52
C ASP A 366 -21.45 3.43 38.35
N GLY A 367 -22.26 4.43 37.96
CA GLY A 367 -21.96 5.36 36.87
C GLY A 367 -22.12 4.76 35.46
N THR A 368 -22.59 3.52 35.32
CA THR A 368 -22.79 2.88 34.01
C THR A 368 -24.16 3.23 33.41
N SER A 369 -24.27 3.19 32.08
CA SER A 369 -25.53 3.42 31.36
C SER A 369 -26.35 2.12 31.21
N TRP A 370 -27.66 2.26 31.03
CA TRP A 370 -28.52 1.14 30.65
C TRP A 370 -28.33 0.77 29.18
N ASP A 371 -28.40 -0.53 28.88
CA ASP A 371 -28.31 -1.03 27.51
C ASP A 371 -29.67 -1.05 26.82
N LEU A 372 -30.74 -1.29 27.58
CA LEU A 372 -32.12 -1.26 27.14
C LEU A 372 -33.01 -0.82 28.30
N ILE A 373 -33.98 0.05 28.03
CA ILE A 373 -35.05 0.39 28.98
C ILE A 373 -36.38 -0.09 28.41
N ILE A 374 -37.07 -0.92 29.17
CA ILE A 374 -38.39 -1.44 28.85
C ILE A 374 -39.42 -0.66 29.67
N PHE A 375 -40.31 0.06 29.00
CA PHE A 375 -41.42 0.72 29.67
C PHE A 375 -42.70 -0.08 29.51
N GLU A 376 -43.31 -0.50 30.61
CA GLU A 376 -44.50 -1.36 30.62
C GLU A 376 -45.70 -0.59 31.17
N GLY A 377 -46.71 -0.35 30.33
CA GLY A 377 -47.93 0.38 30.69
C GLY A 377 -47.68 1.83 31.10
N TYR A 378 -46.51 2.37 30.78
CA TYR A 378 -46.02 3.69 31.15
C TYR A 378 -45.10 4.21 30.05
N VAL A 379 -45.00 5.52 29.85
CA VAL A 379 -43.97 6.16 29.01
C VAL A 379 -43.63 7.52 29.63
N PRO A 380 -42.35 7.88 29.80
CA PRO A 380 -41.99 9.18 30.34
C PRO A 380 -42.20 10.31 29.33
N ALA A 381 -42.47 11.53 29.83
CA ALA A 381 -42.63 12.71 28.99
C ALA A 381 -41.35 13.03 28.17
N THR A 382 -40.18 12.85 28.78
CA THR A 382 -38.87 12.96 28.13
C THR A 382 -38.27 11.58 27.95
N LEU A 383 -38.07 11.16 26.69
CA LEU A 383 -37.48 9.87 26.38
C LEU A 383 -35.96 9.88 26.62
N PRO A 384 -35.41 8.82 27.24
CA PRO A 384 -33.97 8.70 27.44
C PRO A 384 -33.21 8.50 26.12
N ALA A 385 -31.92 8.83 26.12
CA ALA A 385 -30.98 8.58 25.01
C ALA A 385 -30.40 7.15 25.08
N THR A 386 -31.28 6.16 25.24
CA THR A 386 -30.95 4.72 25.27
C THR A 386 -31.93 3.97 24.36
N PRO A 387 -31.61 2.73 23.93
CA PRO A 387 -32.59 1.87 23.28
C PRO A 387 -33.83 1.65 24.15
N ILE A 388 -35.01 1.58 23.52
CA ILE A 388 -36.30 1.49 24.24
C ILE A 388 -37.18 0.40 23.65
N LEU A 389 -37.79 -0.40 24.54
CA LEU A 389 -38.98 -1.19 24.25
C LEU A 389 -40.16 -0.62 25.04
N ALA A 390 -41.20 -0.13 24.38
CA ALA A 390 -42.43 0.27 25.06
C ALA A 390 -43.53 -0.78 24.87
N ILE A 391 -44.19 -1.16 25.95
CA ILE A 391 -45.27 -2.14 25.98
C ILE A 391 -46.54 -1.42 26.40
N ALA A 392 -47.56 -1.46 25.54
CA ALA A 392 -48.86 -0.81 25.71
C ALA A 392 -48.78 0.65 26.19
N PRO A 393 -48.08 1.54 25.47
CA PRO A 393 -47.92 2.94 25.89
C PRO A 393 -49.29 3.62 26.04
N PRO A 394 -49.62 4.20 27.21
CA PRO A 394 -50.96 4.75 27.47
C PRO A 394 -51.18 6.14 26.87
N ILE A 395 -50.10 6.85 26.52
CA ILE A 395 -50.12 8.22 26.02
C ILE A 395 -49.24 8.36 24.76
N SER A 396 -49.60 9.30 23.90
CA SER A 396 -48.76 9.68 22.75
C SER A 396 -47.43 10.25 23.21
N SER A 397 -46.36 9.89 22.51
CA SER A 397 -44.99 10.34 22.79
C SER A 397 -44.15 10.33 21.52
N GLY A 398 -42.85 10.62 21.63
CA GLY A 398 -41.91 10.45 20.50
C GLY A 398 -41.80 9.00 19.99
N LEU A 399 -42.41 8.02 20.68
CA LEU A 399 -42.51 6.64 20.21
C LEU A 399 -43.70 6.39 19.27
N GLY A 400 -44.71 7.26 19.27
CA GLY A 400 -45.88 7.09 18.42
C GLY A 400 -47.13 7.75 18.99
N GLU A 401 -48.14 7.91 18.14
CA GLU A 401 -49.45 8.46 18.51
C GLU A 401 -50.40 7.35 18.95
N VAL A 402 -51.07 7.56 20.08
CA VAL A 402 -52.06 6.64 20.66
C VAL A 402 -53.46 7.19 20.38
N GLY A 403 -54.21 6.53 19.50
CA GLY A 403 -55.56 6.91 19.06
C GLY A 403 -56.71 6.28 19.86
N GLY A 404 -56.41 5.44 20.85
CA GLY A 404 -57.40 4.74 21.67
C GLY A 404 -57.06 3.28 21.91
N VAL A 405 -58.09 2.44 21.96
CA VAL A 405 -57.99 1.01 22.26
C VAL A 405 -58.83 0.22 21.27
N ASP A 406 -58.24 -0.81 20.68
CA ASP A 406 -58.90 -1.81 19.85
C ASP A 406 -59.18 -3.08 20.66
N ALA A 407 -60.43 -3.53 20.63
CA ALA A 407 -60.84 -4.81 21.21
C ALA A 407 -60.73 -5.93 20.17
N ASN A 408 -60.16 -7.07 20.57
CA ASN A 408 -59.95 -8.25 19.74
C ASN A 408 -59.29 -7.96 18.36
N PRO A 409 -58.13 -7.27 18.31
CA PRO A 409 -57.47 -7.00 17.05
C PRO A 409 -56.96 -8.30 16.41
N ALA A 410 -57.16 -8.43 15.09
CA ALA A 410 -56.59 -9.53 14.33
C ALA A 410 -55.15 -9.20 13.87
N ILE A 411 -54.33 -10.25 13.76
CA ILE A 411 -52.98 -10.18 13.21
C ILE A 411 -53.08 -10.22 11.67
N GLY A 412 -52.41 -9.27 11.01
CA GLY A 412 -52.32 -9.18 9.55
C GLY A 412 -51.33 -10.19 8.94
N SER A 413 -51.10 -10.08 7.64
CA SER A 413 -50.09 -10.92 6.95
C SER A 413 -48.69 -10.59 7.47
N LEU A 414 -48.04 -11.59 8.06
CA LEU A 414 -46.65 -11.47 8.53
C LEU A 414 -45.69 -11.51 7.34
N GLY A 415 -44.59 -10.76 7.41
CA GLY A 415 -43.53 -10.81 6.42
C GLY A 415 -42.70 -12.08 6.55
N THR A 416 -42.44 -12.77 5.43
CA THR A 416 -41.70 -14.04 5.41
C THR A 416 -40.22 -13.89 5.78
N GLU A 417 -39.66 -12.69 5.70
CA GLU A 417 -38.25 -12.39 5.96
C GLU A 417 -38.01 -11.53 7.22
N GLU A 418 -39.01 -11.39 8.09
CA GLU A 418 -38.90 -10.54 9.28
C GLU A 418 -37.94 -11.13 10.33
N PRO A 419 -36.77 -10.51 10.62
CA PRO A 419 -35.80 -11.09 11.55
C PRO A 419 -36.35 -11.27 12.97
N ILE A 420 -37.21 -10.35 13.42
CA ILE A 420 -37.80 -10.39 14.76
C ILE A 420 -38.77 -11.57 14.91
N LEU A 421 -39.41 -12.01 13.82
CA LEU A 421 -40.39 -13.10 13.81
C LEU A 421 -39.78 -14.46 13.45
N ARG A 422 -38.45 -14.57 13.37
CA ARG A 422 -37.77 -15.83 13.08
C ARG A 422 -38.11 -16.87 14.17
N PHE A 423 -38.69 -18.00 13.75
CA PHE A 423 -39.20 -19.07 14.62
C PHE A 423 -40.34 -18.66 15.55
N VAL A 424 -41.04 -17.56 15.24
CA VAL A 424 -42.22 -17.10 15.98
C VAL A 424 -43.47 -17.40 15.15
N ASP A 425 -44.27 -18.37 15.59
CA ASP A 425 -45.59 -18.66 15.00
C ASP A 425 -46.69 -17.97 15.81
N LEU A 426 -47.40 -17.02 15.19
CA LEU A 426 -48.50 -16.27 15.79
C LEU A 426 -49.87 -16.64 15.21
N SER A 427 -49.96 -17.71 14.41
CA SER A 427 -51.18 -18.09 13.69
C SER A 427 -52.38 -18.39 14.60
N THR A 428 -52.12 -18.77 15.84
CA THR A 428 -53.14 -19.12 16.86
C THR A 428 -53.24 -18.10 17.99
N THR A 429 -52.52 -16.98 17.91
CA THR A 429 -52.49 -15.95 18.96
C THR A 429 -53.78 -15.12 18.95
N HIS A 430 -54.39 -15.00 20.13
CA HIS A 430 -55.56 -14.16 20.39
C HIS A 430 -55.18 -13.01 21.34
N ILE A 431 -55.46 -11.79 20.89
CA ILE A 431 -55.23 -10.56 21.66
C ILE A 431 -56.59 -10.01 22.07
N ALA A 432 -56.81 -9.78 23.36
CA ALA A 432 -58.07 -9.24 23.88
C ALA A 432 -58.15 -7.72 23.69
N GLU A 433 -57.05 -7.01 23.95
CA GLU A 433 -56.99 -5.55 23.91
C GLU A 433 -55.62 -5.06 23.41
N ALA A 434 -55.59 -4.09 22.49
CA ALA A 434 -54.36 -3.39 22.08
C ALA A 434 -54.58 -1.88 21.98
N ARG A 435 -53.53 -1.10 22.19
CA ARG A 435 -53.53 0.34 21.91
C ARG A 435 -53.60 0.56 20.40
N HIS A 436 -54.47 1.47 19.96
CA HIS A 436 -54.53 1.89 18.57
C HIS A 436 -53.34 2.81 18.28
N LEU A 437 -52.28 2.29 17.69
CA LEU A 437 -51.06 3.03 17.38
C LEU A 437 -51.02 3.42 15.91
N THR A 438 -50.57 4.64 15.61
CA THR A 438 -50.22 5.03 14.23
C THR A 438 -48.75 4.72 13.98
N LEU A 439 -48.45 4.05 12.86
CA LEU A 439 -47.08 3.69 12.49
C LEU A 439 -46.24 4.97 12.25
N PRO A 440 -45.19 5.23 13.04
CA PRO A 440 -44.33 6.38 12.82
C PRO A 440 -43.43 6.22 11.58
N ALA A 441 -43.03 7.33 10.96
CA ALA A 441 -42.16 7.31 9.77
C ALA A 441 -40.76 6.70 10.00
N TRP A 442 -40.28 6.67 11.25
CA TRP A 442 -38.99 6.09 11.61
C TRP A 442 -39.04 4.56 11.81
N ALA A 443 -40.24 3.97 11.81
CA ALA A 443 -40.47 2.58 12.16
C ALA A 443 -41.04 1.77 11.00
N ARG A 444 -40.81 0.46 11.07
CA ARG A 444 -41.44 -0.55 10.21
C ARG A 444 -42.38 -1.42 11.05
N ALA A 445 -43.53 -1.78 10.49
CA ALA A 445 -44.45 -2.71 11.13
C ALA A 445 -43.84 -4.11 11.11
N VAL A 446 -43.74 -4.74 12.29
CA VAL A 446 -43.25 -6.12 12.48
C VAL A 446 -44.44 -7.07 12.55
N ILE A 447 -45.41 -6.75 13.42
CA ILE A 447 -46.70 -7.45 13.47
C ILE A 447 -47.76 -6.44 13.03
N PRO A 448 -48.19 -6.46 11.75
CA PRO A 448 -49.28 -5.62 11.29
C PRO A 448 -50.59 -6.05 11.97
N GLY A 449 -51.41 -5.09 12.36
CA GLY A 449 -52.78 -5.33 12.82
C GLY A 449 -53.82 -4.90 11.77
N THR A 450 -55.09 -4.98 12.14
CA THR A 450 -56.18 -4.53 11.26
C THR A 450 -56.18 -3.00 11.08
N LYS A 451 -56.76 -2.52 9.96
CA LYS A 451 -56.91 -1.08 9.66
C LYS A 451 -55.61 -0.26 9.65
N SER A 452 -54.48 -0.91 9.34
CA SER A 452 -53.14 -0.29 9.29
C SER A 452 -52.58 0.14 10.65
N ALA A 453 -53.17 -0.30 11.77
CA ALA A 453 -52.62 -0.12 13.10
C ALA A 453 -51.65 -1.28 13.42
N PRO A 454 -50.33 -1.05 13.57
CA PRO A 454 -49.40 -2.11 13.93
C PRO A 454 -49.58 -2.58 15.38
N LEU A 455 -49.53 -3.89 15.59
CA LEU A 455 -49.49 -4.51 16.91
C LEU A 455 -48.07 -4.57 17.49
N LEU A 456 -47.06 -4.57 16.61
CA LEU A 456 -45.65 -4.40 16.96
C LEU A 456 -44.96 -3.66 15.82
N TYR A 457 -44.17 -2.65 16.15
CA TYR A 457 -43.25 -2.00 15.21
C TYR A 457 -41.90 -1.75 15.85
N ALA A 458 -40.86 -1.73 15.01
CA ALA A 458 -39.48 -1.50 15.41
C ALA A 458 -38.78 -0.60 14.39
N GLY A 459 -37.72 0.10 14.81
CA GLY A 459 -36.95 0.97 13.93
C GLY A 459 -35.86 1.73 14.68
N VAL A 460 -35.29 2.74 14.00
CA VAL A 460 -34.22 3.57 14.56
C VAL A 460 -34.74 5.00 14.71
N ARG A 461 -34.91 5.43 15.95
CA ARG A 461 -35.40 6.76 16.31
C ARG A 461 -34.23 7.64 16.76
N ALA A 462 -33.95 8.71 16.02
CA ALA A 462 -32.85 9.63 16.33
C ALA A 462 -31.49 8.92 16.55
N GLY A 463 -31.21 7.88 15.73
CA GLY A 463 -29.98 7.08 15.84
C GLY A 463 -30.01 5.95 16.88
N LEU A 464 -31.09 5.79 17.64
CA LEU A 464 -31.24 4.76 18.67
C LEU A 464 -32.33 3.74 18.31
N PRO A 465 -32.08 2.43 18.49
CA PRO A 465 -33.11 1.40 18.31
C PRO A 465 -34.31 1.61 19.24
N ALA A 466 -35.51 1.50 18.70
CA ALA A 466 -36.74 1.55 19.49
C ALA A 466 -37.79 0.59 18.92
N ALA A 467 -38.57 -0.02 19.80
CA ALA A 467 -39.69 -0.87 19.43
C ALA A 467 -40.88 -0.61 20.36
N VAL A 468 -42.09 -0.82 19.83
CA VAL A 468 -43.33 -0.63 20.56
C VAL A 468 -44.26 -1.79 20.31
N LEU A 469 -44.64 -2.49 21.39
CA LEU A 469 -45.68 -3.49 21.42
C LEU A 469 -46.99 -2.82 21.85
N ALA A 470 -48.04 -2.96 21.04
CA ALA A 470 -49.30 -2.25 21.23
C ALA A 470 -50.14 -2.77 22.41
N PHE A 471 -49.92 -3.99 22.86
CA PHE A 471 -50.71 -4.66 23.90
C PHE A 471 -49.83 -5.15 25.05
N GLU A 472 -50.42 -5.28 26.24
CA GLU A 472 -49.76 -5.92 27.36
C GLU A 472 -49.79 -7.44 27.15
N PRO A 473 -48.69 -8.18 27.41
CA PRO A 473 -48.68 -9.64 27.21
C PRO A 473 -49.83 -10.33 27.95
N ARG A 474 -50.18 -9.86 29.16
CA ARG A 474 -51.30 -10.35 29.99
C ARG A 474 -52.69 -10.19 29.36
N GLN A 475 -52.84 -9.35 28.35
CA GLN A 475 -54.08 -9.17 27.58
C GLN A 475 -54.13 -10.04 26.31
N SER A 476 -53.33 -11.10 26.25
CA SER A 476 -53.35 -12.09 25.16
C SER A 476 -53.03 -13.49 25.68
N ASP A 477 -53.22 -14.50 24.84
CA ASP A 477 -52.77 -15.87 25.10
C ASP A 477 -51.30 -16.09 24.71
N LEU A 478 -50.64 -15.09 24.12
CA LEU A 478 -49.25 -15.15 23.66
C LEU A 478 -48.28 -15.65 24.73
N PRO A 479 -48.32 -15.18 26.01
CA PRO A 479 -47.40 -15.65 27.04
C PRO A 479 -47.45 -17.16 27.33
N LEU A 480 -48.54 -17.83 26.96
CA LEU A 480 -48.72 -19.27 27.14
C LEU A 480 -48.17 -20.08 25.96
N GLN A 481 -47.70 -19.41 24.90
CA GLN A 481 -47.18 -20.02 23.68
C GLN A 481 -45.65 -19.98 23.66
N VAL A 482 -45.03 -20.94 22.97
CA VAL A 482 -43.57 -20.98 22.74
C VAL A 482 -43.07 -19.76 21.95
N ALA A 483 -43.95 -19.16 21.15
CA ALA A 483 -43.68 -17.96 20.37
C ALA A 483 -43.27 -16.75 21.25
N PHE A 484 -43.79 -16.64 22.48
CA PHE A 484 -43.53 -15.48 23.34
C PHE A 484 -42.07 -15.33 23.79
N PRO A 485 -41.44 -16.32 24.45
CA PRO A 485 -40.04 -16.18 24.84
C PRO A 485 -39.10 -15.98 23.64
N ILE A 486 -39.40 -16.59 22.48
CA ILE A 486 -38.62 -16.38 21.24
C ILE A 486 -38.78 -14.94 20.73
N LEU A 487 -40.01 -14.40 20.71
CA LEU A 487 -40.28 -13.02 20.30
C LEU A 487 -39.57 -12.02 21.21
N VAL A 488 -39.62 -12.21 22.54
CA VAL A 488 -38.92 -11.36 23.51
C VAL A 488 -37.40 -11.41 23.30
N ALA A 489 -36.84 -12.59 23.04
CA ALA A 489 -35.42 -12.75 22.74
C ALA A 489 -35.01 -12.05 21.44
N ASN A 490 -35.77 -12.24 20.36
CA ASN A 490 -35.49 -11.59 19.07
C ASN A 490 -35.64 -10.06 19.15
N LEU A 491 -36.67 -9.56 19.85
CA LEU A 491 -36.88 -8.12 20.06
C LEU A 491 -35.76 -7.48 20.87
N THR A 492 -35.41 -8.10 22.01
CA THR A 492 -34.32 -7.62 22.85
C THR A 492 -33.01 -7.65 22.09
N GLY A 493 -32.79 -8.71 21.30
CA GLY A 493 -31.71 -8.84 20.33
C GLY A 493 -31.59 -7.67 19.36
N GLU A 494 -32.66 -7.41 18.59
CA GLU A 494 -32.74 -6.31 17.63
C GLU A 494 -32.37 -4.97 18.29
N LEU A 495 -32.99 -4.68 19.45
CA LEU A 495 -32.81 -3.43 20.17
C LEU A 495 -31.39 -3.23 20.72
N LEU A 496 -30.71 -4.33 21.04
CA LEU A 496 -29.33 -4.32 21.53
C LEU A 496 -28.28 -4.39 20.41
N GLY A 497 -28.73 -4.35 19.14
CA GLY A 497 -27.85 -4.39 17.97
C GLY A 497 -27.44 -5.81 17.56
N GLY A 498 -28.22 -6.84 17.90
CA GLY A 498 -28.02 -8.21 17.42
C GLY A 498 -28.13 -8.33 15.88
N SER A 499 -28.89 -7.43 15.26
CA SER A 499 -28.96 -7.26 13.80
C SER A 499 -27.99 -6.19 13.27
N ALA A 500 -27.01 -5.77 14.07
CA ALA A 500 -25.95 -4.88 13.58
C ALA A 500 -25.25 -5.52 12.38
N ALA A 501 -24.84 -4.67 11.44
CA ALA A 501 -24.07 -5.11 10.28
C ALA A 501 -22.89 -5.97 10.77
N PRO A 502 -22.57 -7.08 10.08
CA PRO A 502 -21.44 -7.91 10.43
C PRO A 502 -20.19 -7.05 10.57
N THR A 503 -19.30 -7.39 11.51
CA THR A 503 -18.00 -6.73 11.66
C THR A 503 -17.26 -6.86 10.32
N ALA A 504 -17.28 -5.80 9.52
CA ALA A 504 -16.65 -5.81 8.21
C ALA A 504 -15.13 -5.70 8.39
N ALA A 505 -14.39 -6.56 7.69
CA ALA A 505 -12.95 -6.43 7.61
C ALA A 505 -12.55 -5.12 6.94
N VAL A 506 -11.47 -4.53 7.43
CA VAL A 506 -10.86 -3.35 6.84
C VAL A 506 -9.97 -3.79 5.69
N ARG A 507 -9.98 -3.05 4.57
CA ARG A 507 -9.08 -3.36 3.46
C ARG A 507 -7.64 -2.96 3.78
N PRO A 508 -6.63 -3.64 3.22
CA PRO A 508 -5.23 -3.37 3.54
C PRO A 508 -4.86 -1.92 3.23
N GLY A 509 -4.49 -1.23 4.30
CA GLY A 509 -4.02 0.14 4.31
C GLY A 509 -5.11 1.23 4.33
N ASP A 510 -6.40 0.87 4.29
CA ASP A 510 -7.47 1.85 4.45
C ASP A 510 -7.41 2.48 5.86
N PRO A 511 -7.66 3.80 5.98
CA PRO A 511 -7.62 4.47 7.26
C PRO A 511 -8.75 3.98 8.19
N VAL A 512 -8.39 3.62 9.42
CA VAL A 512 -9.35 3.16 10.44
C VAL A 512 -9.58 4.27 11.45
N THR A 513 -10.85 4.64 11.64
CA THR A 513 -11.23 5.60 12.68
C THR A 513 -11.60 4.85 13.95
N LEU A 514 -10.84 5.06 15.01
CA LEU A 514 -11.03 4.44 16.32
C LEU A 514 -11.61 5.46 17.29
N THR A 515 -12.58 5.05 18.10
CA THR A 515 -13.17 5.89 19.14
C THR A 515 -12.31 5.80 20.40
N VAL A 516 -11.97 6.95 21.00
CA VAL A 516 -11.21 7.00 22.25
C VAL A 516 -12.18 6.92 23.43
N PRO A 517 -12.03 5.94 24.34
CA PRO A 517 -12.90 5.82 25.50
C PRO A 517 -12.84 7.06 26.43
N PRO A 518 -13.95 7.42 27.11
CA PRO A 518 -13.94 8.48 28.10
C PRO A 518 -12.91 8.21 29.20
N GLY A 519 -12.03 9.20 29.47
CA GLY A 519 -10.96 9.08 30.48
C GLY A 519 -9.60 8.62 29.96
N ALA A 520 -9.52 8.17 28.70
CA ALA A 520 -8.24 7.90 28.03
C ALA A 520 -7.68 9.16 27.35
N ILE A 521 -6.35 9.29 27.33
CA ILE A 521 -5.64 10.39 26.62
C ILE A 521 -5.31 10.04 25.18
N GLY A 522 -5.44 8.77 24.80
CA GLY A 522 -5.12 8.25 23.47
C GLY A 522 -5.27 6.73 23.40
N LEU A 523 -4.87 6.15 22.28
CA LEU A 523 -4.87 4.70 22.03
C LEU A 523 -3.47 4.25 21.62
N ARG A 524 -3.00 3.12 22.15
CA ARG A 524 -1.84 2.38 21.67
C ARG A 524 -2.30 1.26 20.75
N VAL A 525 -2.03 1.39 19.46
CA VAL A 525 -2.36 0.38 18.44
C VAL A 525 -1.18 -0.55 18.26
N VAL A 526 -1.38 -1.85 18.52
CA VAL A 526 -0.43 -2.92 18.26
C VAL A 526 -0.80 -3.59 16.94
N ARG A 527 0.15 -3.61 16.01
CA ARG A 527 0.07 -4.25 14.69
C ARG A 527 0.25 -5.78 14.81
N PRO A 528 -0.13 -6.54 13.78
CA PRO A 528 0.08 -8.01 13.74
C PRO A 528 1.54 -8.45 13.91
N ASP A 529 2.51 -7.60 13.52
CA ASP A 529 3.95 -7.85 13.68
C ASP A 529 4.49 -7.52 15.08
N GLY A 530 3.62 -7.09 15.99
CA GLY A 530 3.96 -6.70 17.36
C GLY A 530 4.48 -5.27 17.52
N THR A 531 4.62 -4.51 16.42
CA THR A 531 4.99 -3.09 16.51
C THR A 531 3.83 -2.27 17.06
N ALA A 532 4.14 -1.28 17.91
CA ALA A 532 3.12 -0.47 18.59
C ALA A 532 3.26 1.02 18.25
N THR A 533 2.14 1.67 17.97
CA THR A 533 2.05 3.10 17.67
C THR A 533 1.06 3.77 18.62
N ASP A 534 1.47 4.84 19.29
CA ASP A 534 0.61 5.64 20.15
C ASP A 534 -0.08 6.74 19.34
N LEU A 535 -1.41 6.80 19.43
CA LEU A 535 -2.28 7.77 18.78
C LEU A 535 -2.94 8.66 19.83
N ILE A 536 -2.77 9.96 19.68
CA ILE A 536 -3.37 10.97 20.57
C ILE A 536 -4.30 11.83 19.72
N PRO A 537 -5.54 12.11 20.15
CA PRO A 537 -6.44 13.02 19.45
C PRO A 537 -5.81 14.40 19.24
N GLY A 538 -5.97 14.97 18.05
CA GLY A 538 -5.39 16.28 17.70
C GLY A 538 -5.95 17.46 18.50
N ALA A 539 -7.08 17.28 19.19
CA ALA A 539 -7.66 18.23 20.12
C ALA A 539 -7.82 17.60 21.51
N ALA A 540 -7.59 18.39 22.56
CA ALA A 540 -7.84 17.95 23.94
C ALA A 540 -9.32 17.56 24.10
N GLY A 541 -9.56 16.29 24.44
CA GLY A 541 -10.92 15.72 24.55
C GLY A 541 -11.51 15.21 23.23
N GLY A 542 -10.71 15.06 22.16
CA GLY A 542 -11.15 14.43 20.93
C GLY A 542 -11.63 13.00 21.16
N THR A 543 -12.78 12.65 20.59
CA THR A 543 -13.45 11.36 20.79
C THR A 543 -13.02 10.29 19.77
N SER A 544 -12.16 10.64 18.81
CA SER A 544 -11.68 9.71 17.79
C SER A 544 -10.24 10.00 17.35
N VAL A 545 -9.57 8.94 16.88
CA VAL A 545 -8.24 8.98 16.25
C VAL A 545 -8.28 8.17 14.95
N THR A 546 -7.52 8.61 13.95
CA THR A 546 -7.39 7.90 12.67
C THR A 546 -6.04 7.18 12.62
N PHE A 547 -6.07 5.88 12.34
CA PHE A 547 -4.91 5.04 12.13
C PHE A 547 -4.75 4.75 10.63
N THR A 548 -3.55 4.94 10.09
CA THR A 548 -3.29 4.81 8.64
C THR A 548 -2.26 3.73 8.29
N GLN A 549 -1.70 3.03 9.29
CA GLN A 549 -0.67 2.00 9.11
C GLN A 549 -1.28 0.59 9.16
N SER A 550 -2.37 0.38 8.42
CA SER A 550 -3.10 -0.89 8.26
C SER A 550 -2.56 -1.74 7.10
N ASP A 551 -1.27 -1.60 6.79
CA ASP A 551 -0.55 -2.21 5.65
C ASP A 551 -0.24 -3.70 5.81
N LEU A 552 -0.49 -4.29 6.98
CA LEU A 552 -0.33 -5.73 7.22
C LEU A 552 -1.69 -6.43 7.37
N LEU A 553 -1.77 -7.68 6.91
CA LEU A 553 -2.91 -8.56 7.17
C LEU A 553 -2.88 -9.06 8.62
N GLY A 554 -4.05 -9.25 9.21
CA GLY A 554 -4.20 -9.77 10.56
C GLY A 554 -5.02 -8.88 11.50
N VAL A 555 -4.98 -9.22 12.79
CA VAL A 555 -5.74 -8.52 13.84
C VAL A 555 -4.89 -7.42 14.47
N TYR A 556 -5.44 -6.22 14.51
CA TYR A 556 -4.86 -5.06 15.19
C TYR A 556 -5.56 -4.87 16.53
N THR A 557 -4.79 -4.52 17.56
CA THR A 557 -5.30 -4.33 18.92
C THR A 557 -4.99 -2.91 19.40
N ALA A 558 -6.01 -2.11 19.62
CA ALA A 558 -5.91 -0.77 20.18
C ALA A 558 -6.25 -0.78 21.68
N THR A 559 -5.30 -0.40 22.51
CA THR A 559 -5.44 -0.33 23.97
C THR A 559 -5.51 1.13 24.44
N PRO A 560 -6.43 1.49 25.34
CA PRO A 560 -6.55 2.86 25.83
C PRO A 560 -5.35 3.23 26.72
N ILE A 561 -4.82 4.44 26.50
CA ILE A 561 -3.75 5.01 27.33
C ILE A 561 -4.42 5.81 28.45
N ALA A 562 -4.27 5.35 29.69
CA ALA A 562 -4.81 6.04 30.85
C ALA A 562 -4.14 7.40 31.07
N ALA A 563 -4.94 8.41 31.44
CA ALA A 563 -4.40 9.68 31.91
C ALA A 563 -3.56 9.46 33.18
N PRO A 564 -2.38 10.10 33.33
CA PRO A 564 -1.69 10.09 34.61
C PRO A 564 -2.60 10.68 35.69
N ALA A 565 -2.80 9.94 36.78
CA ALA A 565 -3.64 10.37 37.89
C ALA A 565 -3.17 11.75 38.36
N ALA A 566 -4.04 12.75 38.21
CA ALA A 566 -3.77 14.08 38.73
C ALA A 566 -3.60 13.96 40.26
N SER A 567 -2.37 14.16 40.74
CA SER A 567 -2.14 14.40 42.16
C SER A 567 -2.95 15.63 42.58
N PRO A 568 -3.62 15.62 43.75
CA PRO A 568 -4.44 16.75 44.16
C PRO A 568 -3.52 17.89 44.60
N ALA A 569 -3.13 18.75 43.67
CA ALA A 569 -2.33 19.92 43.95
C ALA A 569 -3.15 21.20 43.72
N ALA A 570 -3.62 21.72 44.86
CA ALA A 570 -3.73 23.12 45.24
C ALA A 570 -4.30 24.14 44.24
N SER A 571 -5.45 24.68 44.64
CA SER A 571 -6.05 25.95 44.25
C SER A 571 -5.05 27.07 43.93
N GLY A 572 -5.08 27.57 42.69
CA GLY A 572 -4.44 28.81 42.27
C GLY A 572 -5.29 29.52 41.21
N ARG A 573 -5.58 30.81 41.43
CA ARG A 573 -6.50 31.71 40.69
C ARG A 573 -6.26 31.81 39.17
N PRO A 574 -7.29 32.23 38.39
CA PRO A 574 -7.19 32.42 36.95
C PRO A 574 -6.50 33.75 36.59
N SER A 575 -5.68 33.74 35.55
CA SER A 575 -5.19 34.94 34.88
C SER A 575 -5.56 34.90 33.40
N GLU A 576 -6.18 36.01 33.01
CA GLU A 576 -6.64 36.50 31.71
C GLU A 576 -6.01 35.95 30.41
N ALA A 577 -6.90 35.81 29.43
CA ALA A 577 -6.61 35.75 28.00
C ALA A 577 -5.95 37.05 27.48
N PRO A 578 -5.44 37.06 26.24
CA PRO A 578 -6.24 37.76 25.24
C PRO A 578 -6.34 37.06 23.87
N SER A 579 -7.59 37.00 23.42
CA SER A 579 -8.12 37.29 22.08
C SER A 579 -7.14 37.58 20.94
N GLY A 580 -7.21 36.75 19.90
CA GLY A 580 -6.70 37.04 18.56
C GLY A 580 -7.45 36.22 17.51
N SER A 581 -8.32 36.86 16.74
CA SER A 581 -8.87 36.43 15.44
C SER A 581 -8.26 37.36 14.37
N PRO A 582 -8.18 37.04 13.05
CA PRO A 582 -9.26 36.38 12.29
C PRO A 582 -8.89 35.54 11.03
N THR A 583 -9.93 34.87 10.50
CA THR A 583 -10.25 34.51 9.09
C THR A 583 -9.26 33.72 8.20
N ALA A 584 -9.69 32.51 7.81
CA ALA A 584 -9.67 32.08 6.40
C ALA A 584 -10.79 31.04 6.15
N SER A 585 -11.70 31.39 5.25
CA SER A 585 -12.74 30.56 4.68
C SER A 585 -12.16 29.59 3.65
N GLY A 586 -12.42 28.29 3.82
CA GLY A 586 -12.14 27.24 2.84
C GLY A 586 -13.20 26.16 2.95
N THR A 587 -14.05 26.07 1.94
CA THR A 587 -15.09 25.06 1.72
C THR A 587 -14.52 23.65 1.75
N SER A 588 -14.89 22.85 2.77
CA SER A 588 -14.75 21.39 2.75
C SER A 588 -16.14 20.75 2.69
N SER A 589 -16.37 20.01 1.62
CA SER A 589 -17.47 19.05 1.46
C SER A 589 -17.56 18.11 2.66
N ALA A 590 -18.74 18.04 3.27
CA ALA A 590 -19.04 17.18 4.40
C ALA A 590 -18.90 15.69 4.04
N PRO A 591 -18.22 14.88 4.86
CA PRO A 591 -18.46 13.44 4.89
C PRO A 591 -19.74 13.18 5.70
N SER A 592 -20.59 12.29 5.17
CA SER A 592 -21.80 11.78 5.82
C SER A 592 -21.51 11.29 7.25
N PRO A 593 -22.42 11.51 8.22
CA PRO A 593 -22.22 11.05 9.58
C PRO A 593 -22.37 9.52 9.65
N ALA A 594 -21.30 8.83 10.06
CA ALA A 594 -21.37 7.45 10.55
C ALA A 594 -22.11 7.42 11.91
N PRO A 595 -22.81 6.33 12.26
CA PRO A 595 -23.65 6.28 13.45
C PRO A 595 -22.79 6.28 14.71
N SER A 596 -22.88 7.37 15.48
CA SER A 596 -22.31 7.52 16.81
C SER A 596 -23.13 6.73 17.84
N GLY A 597 -22.89 5.42 17.89
CA GLY A 597 -23.36 4.57 18.98
C GLY A 597 -22.44 4.67 20.19
N ALA A 598 -22.69 5.63 21.08
CA ALA A 598 -22.09 5.66 22.41
C ALA A 598 -22.66 4.49 23.25
N GLN A 599 -22.09 3.30 23.09
CA GLN A 599 -22.34 2.18 24.00
C GLN A 599 -21.30 2.22 25.12
N GLY A 600 -21.73 2.01 26.37
CA GLY A 600 -20.86 1.95 27.55
C GLY A 600 -19.77 0.89 27.38
N VAL A 601 -18.63 1.32 26.85
CA VAL A 601 -17.39 0.55 26.79
C VAL A 601 -16.85 0.48 28.22
N ASP A 602 -16.43 -0.70 28.68
CA ASP A 602 -15.44 -0.75 29.75
C ASP A 602 -14.24 0.07 29.24
N PRO A 603 -13.94 1.25 29.83
CA PRO A 603 -13.00 2.20 29.25
C PRO A 603 -11.58 1.63 29.09
N ASN A 604 -11.32 0.42 29.62
CA ASN A 604 -10.06 -0.29 29.54
C ASN A 604 -10.05 -1.50 28.59
N GLN A 605 -11.16 -1.87 27.94
CA GLN A 605 -11.15 -3.00 27.01
C GLN A 605 -10.43 -2.66 25.69
N PRO A 606 -9.61 -3.59 25.16
CA PRO A 606 -8.95 -3.41 23.88
C PRO A 606 -9.96 -3.40 22.74
N ILE A 607 -9.89 -2.38 21.88
CA ILE A 607 -10.62 -2.31 20.62
C ILE A 607 -9.83 -3.15 19.60
N ARG A 608 -10.49 -4.06 18.89
CA ARG A 608 -9.86 -4.90 17.87
C ARG A 608 -10.50 -4.65 16.51
N PHE A 609 -9.70 -4.73 15.45
CA PHE A 609 -10.18 -4.78 14.06
C PHE A 609 -9.29 -5.72 13.25
N ALA A 610 -9.87 -6.33 12.21
CA ALA A 610 -9.16 -7.22 11.30
C ALA A 610 -8.91 -6.53 9.95
N VAL A 611 -7.77 -6.82 9.34
CA VAL A 611 -7.39 -6.37 8.00
C VAL A 611 -7.17 -7.60 7.13
N ASP A 612 -7.90 -7.67 6.02
CA ASP A 612 -8.00 -8.86 5.17
C ASP A 612 -7.96 -8.51 3.68
N LEU A 613 -7.35 -9.37 2.88
CA LEU A 613 -7.34 -9.24 1.43
C LEU A 613 -8.60 -9.88 0.83
N PHE A 614 -9.68 -9.09 0.73
CA PHE A 614 -10.94 -9.50 0.08
C PHE A 614 -11.11 -8.88 -1.33
N ASP A 615 -10.08 -8.24 -1.87
CA ASP A 615 -10.14 -7.65 -3.20
C ASP A 615 -10.00 -8.73 -4.27
N VAL A 616 -11.12 -9.01 -4.94
CA VAL A 616 -11.25 -10.04 -5.97
C VAL A 616 -10.32 -9.78 -7.15
N ASP A 617 -10.04 -8.51 -7.47
CA ASP A 617 -9.17 -8.17 -8.60
C ASP A 617 -7.69 -8.46 -8.29
N GLU A 618 -7.29 -8.34 -7.02
CA GLU A 618 -5.93 -8.66 -6.57
C GLU A 618 -5.70 -10.18 -6.41
N SER A 619 -6.74 -10.90 -5.98
CA SER A 619 -6.74 -12.37 -5.94
C SER A 619 -6.85 -13.00 -7.33
N ALA A 620 -7.35 -12.26 -8.33
CA ALA A 620 -7.39 -12.71 -9.72
C ALA A 620 -6.02 -12.51 -10.39
N ILE A 621 -5.07 -13.40 -10.09
CA ILE A 621 -3.68 -13.30 -10.56
C ILE A 621 -3.49 -13.50 -12.08
N ALA A 622 -4.55 -13.64 -12.89
CA ALA A 622 -4.40 -13.83 -14.33
C ALA A 622 -3.75 -12.58 -14.98
N PRO A 623 -2.57 -12.71 -15.63
CA PRO A 623 -1.87 -11.54 -16.16
C PRO A 623 -2.68 -10.83 -17.24
N GLY A 624 -2.77 -9.50 -17.14
CA GLY A 624 -3.54 -8.70 -18.09
C GLY A 624 -2.79 -8.39 -19.39
N ALA A 625 -3.35 -7.45 -20.16
CA ALA A 625 -2.86 -7.09 -21.48
C ALA A 625 -1.95 -5.84 -21.43
N PRO A 626 -0.64 -5.96 -21.74
CA PRO A 626 0.31 -4.83 -21.68
C PRO A 626 -0.05 -3.65 -22.58
N ARG A 627 -0.74 -3.93 -23.70
CA ARG A 627 -1.14 -2.94 -24.70
C ARG A 627 -1.95 -1.79 -24.11
N VAL A 628 -2.75 -2.05 -23.07
CA VAL A 628 -3.57 -1.03 -22.40
C VAL A 628 -2.70 0.10 -21.84
N LEU A 629 -1.53 -0.23 -21.30
CA LEU A 629 -0.57 0.74 -20.77
C LEU A 629 0.32 1.33 -21.87
N GLU A 630 0.77 0.51 -22.83
CA GLU A 630 1.59 0.98 -23.95
C GLU A 630 0.86 2.01 -24.82
N ASP A 631 -0.46 1.88 -24.98
CA ASP A 631 -1.28 2.81 -25.77
C ASP A 631 -1.42 4.19 -25.10
N LEU A 632 -1.22 4.31 -23.78
CA LEU A 632 -1.25 5.60 -23.07
C LEU A 632 -0.05 6.50 -23.39
N GLY A 633 1.05 5.90 -23.87
CA GLY A 633 2.27 6.59 -24.29
C GLY A 633 2.33 6.89 -25.79
N LYS A 634 1.31 6.52 -26.57
CA LYS A 634 1.27 6.76 -28.03
C LYS A 634 0.61 8.10 -28.36
N PRO A 635 1.19 8.92 -29.24
CA PRO A 635 0.52 10.12 -29.75
C PRO A 635 -0.68 9.71 -30.62
N GLN A 636 -1.90 10.07 -30.22
CA GLN A 636 -3.09 9.88 -31.06
C GLN A 636 -3.07 10.89 -32.22
N PRO A 637 -3.47 10.48 -33.44
CA PRO A 637 -3.69 11.43 -34.53
C PRO A 637 -4.83 12.38 -34.15
N SER A 638 -4.55 13.69 -34.12
CA SER A 638 -5.57 14.71 -33.87
C SER A 638 -6.74 14.54 -34.86
N PRO A 639 -7.99 14.47 -34.39
CA PRO A 639 -9.13 14.45 -35.29
C PRO A 639 -9.30 15.86 -35.88
N GLY A 640 -8.92 16.02 -37.15
CA GLY A 640 -9.19 17.21 -37.93
C GLY A 640 -8.01 18.19 -38.07
N ALA A 641 -6.98 17.81 -38.82
CA ALA A 641 -6.11 18.78 -39.47
C ALA A 641 -5.89 18.38 -40.94
N SER A 642 -6.87 18.73 -41.77
CA SER A 642 -6.68 18.86 -43.21
C SER A 642 -5.56 19.86 -43.49
N GLY A 643 -4.65 19.49 -44.38
CA GLY A 643 -3.37 20.15 -44.59
C GLY A 643 -3.41 21.65 -44.87
N ALA A 644 -2.42 22.34 -44.30
CA ALA A 644 -1.82 23.55 -44.83
C ALA A 644 -0.35 23.60 -44.36
N PRO A 645 0.62 23.94 -45.23
CA PRO A 645 2.02 24.03 -44.84
C PRO A 645 2.27 25.41 -44.20
N GLY A 646 2.40 25.43 -42.87
CA GLY A 646 2.76 26.62 -42.09
C GLY A 646 4.11 26.42 -41.43
N GLY A 647 5.13 27.15 -41.90
CA GLY A 647 6.43 27.24 -41.24
C GLY A 647 6.33 27.91 -39.87
N GLY A 648 7.06 27.39 -38.91
CA GLY A 648 7.14 27.95 -37.56
C GLY A 648 8.19 27.24 -36.73
N ASN A 649 9.33 27.92 -36.55
CA ASN A 649 10.45 27.56 -35.68
C ASN A 649 9.99 27.00 -34.33
N SER A 650 10.41 25.78 -34.01
CA SER A 650 10.49 25.30 -32.63
C SER A 650 11.96 25.23 -32.24
N ALA A 651 12.31 26.05 -31.25
CA ALA A 651 13.65 26.19 -30.73
C ALA A 651 14.20 24.83 -30.32
N VAL A 652 15.28 24.42 -30.98
CA VAL A 652 16.13 23.32 -30.52
C VAL A 652 16.78 23.79 -29.24
N ASP A 653 16.24 23.37 -28.11
CA ASP A 653 16.87 23.55 -26.81
C ASP A 653 18.11 22.65 -26.76
N THR A 654 19.22 23.22 -27.23
CA THR A 654 20.50 22.52 -27.39
C THR A 654 21.09 22.27 -26.02
N ARG A 655 20.86 21.06 -25.48
CA ARG A 655 21.65 20.56 -24.35
C ARG A 655 23.15 20.65 -24.71
N PRO A 656 24.01 21.11 -23.78
CA PRO A 656 25.45 21.13 -24.05
C PRO A 656 25.97 19.69 -24.21
N ASN A 657 26.63 19.44 -25.34
CA ASN A 657 27.25 18.16 -25.67
C ASN A 657 28.12 17.65 -24.50
N ALA A 658 27.99 16.38 -24.12
CA ALA A 658 28.90 15.74 -23.18
C ALA A 658 30.30 15.69 -23.80
N ARG A 659 31.29 16.24 -23.10
CA ARG A 659 32.66 16.44 -23.60
C ARG A 659 33.56 15.36 -23.01
N ASP A 660 33.87 14.32 -23.80
CA ASP A 660 34.92 13.37 -23.46
C ASP A 660 36.29 13.96 -23.81
N GLU A 661 37.14 14.12 -22.80
CA GLU A 661 38.48 14.68 -22.94
C GLU A 661 39.48 13.61 -23.43
N VAL A 662 39.77 13.61 -24.73
CA VAL A 662 40.65 12.60 -25.40
C VAL A 662 42.14 12.81 -25.12
N TRP A 663 42.53 13.79 -24.29
CA TRP A 663 43.95 14.08 -24.04
C TRP A 663 44.65 12.99 -23.21
N ILE A 664 43.93 12.28 -22.33
CA ILE A 664 44.48 11.22 -21.48
C ILE A 664 45.06 10.04 -22.29
N PRO A 665 44.33 9.42 -23.25
CA PRO A 665 44.89 8.35 -24.06
C PRO A 665 46.03 8.82 -24.98
N ILE A 666 46.00 10.08 -25.44
CA ILE A 666 47.09 10.65 -26.24
C ILE A 666 48.37 10.78 -25.40
N VAL A 667 48.27 11.29 -24.17
CA VAL A 667 49.40 11.35 -23.23
C VAL A 667 49.93 9.96 -22.92
N PHE A 668 49.06 8.97 -22.74
CA PHE A 668 49.46 7.60 -22.42
C PHE A 668 50.22 6.92 -23.58
N ILE A 669 49.71 7.01 -24.82
CA ILE A 669 50.39 6.47 -26.01
C ILE A 669 51.77 7.12 -26.19
N VAL A 670 51.85 8.43 -25.92
CA VAL A 670 53.10 9.19 -25.99
C VAL A 670 54.08 8.75 -24.90
N LEU A 671 53.62 8.54 -23.67
CA LEU A 671 54.47 8.08 -22.56
C LEU A 671 55.01 6.67 -22.83
N VAL A 672 54.17 5.80 -23.40
CA VAL A 672 54.58 4.46 -23.87
C VAL A 672 55.63 4.59 -24.98
N ALA A 673 55.43 5.46 -25.97
CA ALA A 673 56.41 5.68 -27.03
C ALA A 673 57.76 6.20 -26.48
N LEU A 674 57.73 7.12 -25.52
CA LEU A 674 58.91 7.68 -24.86
C LEU A 674 59.65 6.63 -24.01
N CYS A 675 58.92 5.73 -23.35
CA CYS A 675 59.48 4.59 -22.62
C CYS A 675 60.08 3.53 -23.55
N VAL A 676 59.41 3.19 -24.65
CA VAL A 676 59.91 2.25 -25.67
C VAL A 676 61.19 2.78 -26.29
N GLU A 677 61.25 4.08 -26.56
CA GLU A 677 62.43 4.73 -27.14
C GLU A 677 63.58 4.84 -26.14
N TRP A 678 63.30 5.14 -24.86
CA TRP A 678 64.31 5.08 -23.79
C TRP A 678 64.92 3.67 -23.68
N ALA A 679 64.08 2.64 -23.76
CA ALA A 679 64.53 1.24 -23.71
C ALA A 679 65.38 0.85 -24.93
N LEU A 680 65.10 1.40 -26.11
CA LEU A 680 65.88 1.18 -27.34
C LEU A 680 67.22 1.92 -27.31
N TYR A 681 67.28 3.14 -26.77
CA TYR A 681 68.52 3.92 -26.68
C TYR A 681 69.46 3.42 -25.59
N HIS A 682 68.91 2.95 -24.46
CA HIS A 682 69.66 2.35 -23.34
C HIS A 682 69.69 0.81 -23.43
N ARG A 683 69.63 0.23 -24.63
CA ARG A 683 69.57 -1.22 -24.85
C ARG A 683 70.63 -2.00 -24.04
N ASP A 684 71.84 -1.48 -23.90
CA ASP A 684 72.91 -2.10 -23.11
C ASP A 684 72.71 -1.97 -21.59
N ALA A 685 72.06 -0.92 -21.08
CA ALA A 685 71.68 -0.81 -19.68
C ALA A 685 70.46 -1.70 -19.34
N VAL A 686 69.49 -1.78 -20.25
CA VAL A 686 68.31 -2.65 -20.13
C VAL A 686 68.71 -4.12 -20.18
N LEU A 687 69.59 -4.52 -21.10
CA LEU A 687 70.12 -5.90 -21.16
C LEU A 687 70.98 -6.26 -19.94
N ARG A 688 71.71 -5.30 -19.34
CA ARG A 688 72.45 -5.50 -18.08
C ARG A 688 71.50 -5.66 -16.88
N GLY A 689 70.44 -4.86 -16.80
CA GLY A 689 69.38 -5.02 -15.80
C GLY A 689 68.65 -6.35 -15.92
N TRP A 690 68.31 -6.76 -17.14
CA TRP A 690 67.59 -8.01 -17.41
C TRP A 690 68.45 -9.26 -17.10
N ARG A 691 69.77 -9.22 -17.35
CA ARG A 691 70.72 -10.26 -16.89
C ARG A 691 70.91 -10.28 -15.37
N GLY A 692 70.82 -9.13 -14.70
CA GLY A 692 70.85 -9.05 -13.24
C GLY A 692 69.61 -9.66 -12.57
N VAL A 693 68.42 -9.44 -13.16
CA VAL A 693 67.15 -9.98 -12.68
C VAL A 693 67.03 -11.48 -12.96
N THR A 694 67.38 -11.94 -14.17
CA THR A 694 67.40 -13.37 -14.52
C THR A 694 68.49 -14.14 -13.75
N GLY A 695 69.64 -13.50 -13.45
CA GLY A 695 70.68 -14.06 -12.59
C GLY A 695 70.28 -14.20 -11.12
N ARG A 696 69.43 -13.31 -10.58
CA ARG A 696 68.85 -13.44 -9.23
C ARG A 696 67.78 -14.54 -9.16
N LEU A 697 66.94 -14.65 -10.18
CA LEU A 697 65.94 -15.72 -10.29
C LEU A 697 66.58 -17.11 -10.48
N GLY A 698 67.74 -17.20 -11.14
CA GLY A 698 68.52 -18.44 -11.24
C GLY A 698 69.21 -18.88 -9.94
N ARG A 699 69.57 -17.95 -9.03
CA ARG A 699 70.16 -18.28 -7.73
C ARG A 699 69.15 -18.82 -6.70
N LEU A 700 67.86 -18.59 -6.90
CA LEU A 700 66.78 -19.15 -6.08
C LEU A 700 66.40 -20.59 -6.48
N ARG A 701 67.10 -21.18 -7.47
CA ARG A 701 66.75 -22.49 -8.04
C ARG A 701 67.94 -23.47 -8.11
N ARG A 702 68.88 -23.40 -7.17
CA ARG A 702 69.85 -24.49 -6.92
C ARG A 702 69.39 -25.33 -5.72
N PRO A 703 69.32 -26.66 -5.84
CA PRO A 703 68.97 -27.55 -4.73
C PRO A 703 70.12 -27.60 -3.73
N ALA A 704 69.81 -27.55 -2.44
CA ALA A 704 70.74 -27.91 -1.38
C ALA A 704 71.13 -29.39 -1.55
N GLY A 705 72.43 -29.66 -1.69
CA GLY A 705 72.97 -31.01 -1.66
C GLY A 705 73.34 -31.42 -0.24
N ASN A 706 73.04 -32.70 0.07
CA ASN A 706 73.45 -33.54 1.20
C ASN A 706 74.48 -32.97 2.20
N GLY A 707 74.06 -32.97 3.47
CA GLY A 707 74.86 -33.30 4.65
C GLY A 707 74.07 -34.32 5.45
#